data_AF-A0A8J4ARW6-F1
#
_entry.id   AF-A0A8J4ARW6-F1
#
_cell.length_a   1.000
_cell.length_b   1.000
_cell.length_c   1.000
_cell.angle_alpha   90.00
_cell.angle_beta   90.00
_cell.angle_gamma   90.00
#
_symmetry.space_group_name_H-M   'P 1'
#
loop_
_entity.id
_entity.type
_entity.pdbx_description
1 polymer ?
#
loop_
_entity_poly.entity_id
_entity_poly.type
_entity_poly.pdbx_seq_one_letter_code
_entity_poly.pdbx_strand_id
1 'polypeptide(L)'
;MLPYFSAIRSISTIAVYVLLLWVLPHKVSAADGHGVHIAYLTDCTMYSDWQTVGMVFSYKRSRQPLDSQLTRIMCCTDEERKRYNEQLLSIVQTHVAPSFAHNVKTDDWYAAYNKPGAVYDWLKHVTPKEDWILVLDSDMYLRRPFYPQFFNATRGWCISADYTYMIGVNNELAVRHIPEINPRDDELAGPRGRRGDQVGGFFFMHRDDLSRVAPLWLKYTEDVREDPEAWRLSGDQYVEKGGKPWISEMYGYAFGAAKANVWHIWDKRTMMYPTYKPTEGIPKLMHYGLLFEVGKNFSFDKHWHYDFDVTKCPPWDLTDPKRRTEGIFPEPPRPSSLDKSDFLGFYRDLLAIETLATLNAAFCDYHISHCPPSEQLVTVCKEVFSLYNDAREYIKEAESHYDCQDFHPKCDEWTKQGECDQNVGYMMETCRKACGRCSPKKMYFPETTTKDLEEKLQKMAKELQPLSEDPDQQKGAVASSPKDRATPVVIPQHEQPVVVVPRNTQPMVQNLPLSPPPPPSPAPPVGSPPPPPSSPPSPPPSVSPSPSPSPPKVLSEKQLLVRCYRLTLPRTEVKDCVDAAKKGILYEAKQNAGAVTSMETATRTKSDLTSYPASEDVGQKDVTSSRRIMERDLEDLTLTQQNENKGAAPVLDAPVLGPSLHALLGRLNKWQGLLWLLIVLAFLAIMPRIARLRRRARSGMRTE
;
A
#
# COMPACT_ATOMS: atom_id res chain seq x y z
N MET A 1 -64.82 -34.51 -38.58
CA MET A 1 -63.44 -34.13 -38.94
C MET A 1 -63.34 -32.62 -38.99
N LEU A 2 -62.37 -31.89 -38.42
CA LEU A 2 -61.22 -32.21 -37.54
C LEU A 2 -60.20 -33.25 -38.04
N PRO A 3 -58.88 -33.13 -37.74
CA PRO A 3 -58.20 -32.09 -36.97
C PRO A 3 -57.06 -31.40 -37.76
N TYR A 4 -57.19 -30.10 -38.09
CA TYR A 4 -56.08 -29.33 -38.69
C TYR A 4 -55.86 -27.93 -38.10
N PHE A 5 -56.90 -27.29 -37.55
CA PHE A 5 -56.81 -25.91 -37.03
C PHE A 5 -56.14 -25.75 -35.65
N SER A 6 -55.84 -26.84 -34.93
CA SER A 6 -55.20 -26.75 -33.60
C SER A 6 -53.69 -26.49 -33.67
N ALA A 7 -52.99 -26.97 -34.70
CA ALA A 7 -51.53 -26.90 -34.76
C ALA A 7 -51.03 -25.47 -34.99
N ILE A 8 -51.70 -24.72 -35.87
CA ILE A 8 -51.26 -23.37 -36.30
C ILE A 8 -51.31 -22.37 -35.14
N ARG A 9 -52.35 -22.41 -34.29
CA ARG A 9 -52.44 -21.52 -33.11
C ARG A 9 -51.29 -21.76 -32.12
N SER A 10 -50.96 -23.02 -31.82
CA SER A 10 -49.85 -23.33 -30.91
C SER A 10 -48.49 -22.83 -31.43
N ILE A 11 -48.23 -22.95 -32.74
CA ILE A 11 -46.97 -22.48 -33.33
C ILE A 11 -46.86 -20.94 -33.22
N SER A 12 -47.94 -20.20 -33.51
CA SER A 12 -47.94 -18.74 -33.35
C SER A 12 -47.75 -18.30 -31.89
N THR A 13 -48.39 -18.97 -30.92
CA THR A 13 -48.21 -18.65 -29.50
C THR A 13 -46.79 -18.95 -29.01
N ILE A 14 -46.20 -20.06 -29.45
CA ILE A 14 -44.80 -20.40 -29.12
C ILE A 14 -43.82 -19.39 -29.73
N ALA A 15 -44.02 -19.00 -31.00
CA ALA A 15 -43.17 -18.00 -31.65
C ALA A 15 -43.22 -16.64 -30.94
N VAL A 16 -44.41 -16.19 -30.51
CA VAL A 16 -44.57 -14.95 -29.73
C VAL A 16 -43.92 -15.06 -28.34
N TYR A 17 -44.02 -16.20 -27.65
CA TYR A 17 -43.31 -16.42 -26.39
C TYR A 17 -41.79 -16.43 -26.55
N VAL A 18 -41.26 -17.03 -27.62
CA VAL A 18 -39.82 -17.04 -27.92
C VAL A 18 -39.31 -15.64 -28.27
N LEU A 19 -40.07 -14.84 -29.02
CA LEU A 19 -39.72 -13.43 -29.25
C LEU A 19 -39.78 -12.59 -27.97
N LEU A 20 -40.81 -12.77 -27.12
CA LEU A 20 -40.89 -12.06 -25.84
C LEU A 20 -39.73 -12.42 -24.90
N LEU A 21 -39.26 -13.66 -24.91
CA LEU A 21 -38.06 -14.10 -24.18
C LEU A 21 -36.74 -13.57 -24.78
N TRP A 22 -36.75 -13.02 -25.99
CA TRP A 22 -35.59 -12.37 -26.65
C TRP A 22 -35.64 -10.83 -26.60
N VAL A 23 -36.81 -10.22 -26.37
CA VAL A 23 -37.01 -8.77 -26.37
C VAL A 23 -37.18 -8.20 -24.95
N LEU A 24 -37.53 -9.02 -23.97
CA LEU A 24 -37.30 -8.67 -22.56
C LEU A 24 -35.79 -8.64 -22.32
N PRO A 25 -35.21 -7.54 -21.78
CA PRO A 25 -33.84 -7.61 -21.28
C PRO A 25 -33.80 -8.67 -20.18
N HIS A 26 -32.80 -9.54 -20.21
CA HIS A 26 -32.54 -10.44 -19.08
C HIS A 26 -32.28 -9.61 -17.83
N LYS A 27 -33.31 -9.42 -17.01
CA LYS A 27 -33.13 -9.16 -15.59
C LYS A 27 -32.43 -10.38 -15.02
N VAL A 28 -31.10 -10.27 -14.94
CA VAL A 28 -30.27 -11.14 -14.11
C VAL A 28 -30.97 -11.24 -12.75
N SER A 29 -31.28 -12.46 -12.33
CA SER A 29 -31.97 -12.67 -11.06
C SER A 29 -31.06 -12.19 -9.96
N ALA A 30 -31.52 -11.25 -9.12
CA ALA A 30 -30.77 -10.72 -7.98
C ALA A 30 -30.71 -11.74 -6.82
N ALA A 31 -30.19 -12.93 -7.13
CA ALA A 31 -30.11 -14.12 -6.30
C ALA A 31 -28.75 -14.84 -6.41
N ASP A 32 -27.97 -14.54 -7.46
CA ASP A 32 -26.54 -14.85 -7.50
C ASP A 32 -25.80 -13.62 -6.95
N GLY A 33 -25.13 -13.76 -5.80
CA GLY A 33 -24.36 -12.66 -5.19
C GLY A 33 -23.12 -12.31 -6.01
N HIS A 34 -22.91 -11.02 -6.26
CA HIS A 34 -21.72 -10.50 -6.97
C HIS A 34 -20.75 -9.76 -6.03
N GLY A 35 -21.20 -9.49 -4.80
CA GLY A 35 -20.45 -8.83 -3.75
C GLY A 35 -19.26 -9.62 -3.22
N VAL A 36 -18.34 -8.86 -2.63
CA VAL A 36 -17.14 -9.34 -1.94
C VAL A 36 -17.13 -8.74 -0.55
N HIS A 37 -16.85 -9.56 0.48
CA HIS A 37 -16.52 -9.03 1.80
C HIS A 37 -15.07 -8.58 1.78
N ILE A 38 -14.83 -7.27 1.84
CA ILE A 38 -13.50 -6.71 1.97
C ILE A 38 -13.20 -6.57 3.47
N ALA A 39 -12.22 -7.32 3.94
CA ALA A 39 -11.75 -7.30 5.31
C ALA A 39 -10.32 -6.74 5.32
N TYR A 40 -10.05 -5.73 6.14
CA TYR A 40 -8.71 -5.18 6.32
C TYR A 40 -8.37 -5.05 7.80
N LEU A 41 -7.09 -5.19 8.13
CA LEU A 41 -6.65 -5.39 9.51
C LEU A 41 -5.89 -4.17 10.05
N THR A 42 -6.18 -3.81 11.30
CA THR A 42 -5.57 -2.66 11.98
C THR A 42 -5.31 -2.96 13.45
N ASP A 43 -4.61 -2.06 14.13
CA ASP A 43 -4.52 -1.99 15.59
C ASP A 43 -5.20 -0.70 16.12
N CYS A 44 -5.13 -0.49 17.44
CA CYS A 44 -5.67 0.69 18.13
C CYS A 44 -4.75 1.95 18.07
N THR A 45 -3.83 2.06 17.09
CA THR A 45 -2.86 3.18 17.01
C THR A 45 -3.23 4.25 15.98
N MET A 46 -2.73 5.48 16.18
CA MET A 46 -2.90 6.61 15.24
C MET A 46 -2.38 6.31 13.83
N TYR A 47 -1.38 5.43 13.72
CA TYR A 47 -0.85 4.91 12.46
C TYR A 47 -1.90 4.11 11.68
N SER A 48 -2.69 3.28 12.37
CA SER A 48 -3.84 2.56 11.82
C SER A 48 -5.04 3.48 11.50
N ASP A 49 -5.14 4.62 12.16
CA ASP A 49 -6.29 5.53 12.03
C ASP A 49 -6.27 6.29 10.70
N TRP A 50 -5.13 6.85 10.30
CA TRP A 50 -5.03 7.50 8.99
C TRP A 50 -5.12 6.50 7.84
N GLN A 51 -4.61 5.28 8.04
CA GLN A 51 -4.76 4.16 7.11
C GLN A 51 -6.23 3.75 6.97
N THR A 52 -6.99 3.70 8.08
CA THR A 52 -8.44 3.49 8.09
C THR A 52 -9.18 4.54 7.26
N VAL A 53 -8.86 5.83 7.43
CA VAL A 53 -9.50 6.92 6.66
C VAL A 53 -9.23 6.76 5.16
N GLY A 54 -7.99 6.44 4.77
CA GLY A 54 -7.61 6.13 3.39
C GLY A 54 -8.39 4.95 2.79
N MET A 55 -8.41 3.81 3.48
CA MET A 55 -9.14 2.61 3.06
C MET A 55 -10.64 2.89 2.86
N VAL A 56 -11.30 3.51 3.83
CA VAL A 56 -12.75 3.83 3.79
C VAL A 56 -13.09 4.78 2.65
N PHE A 57 -12.24 5.79 2.39
CA PHE A 57 -12.42 6.66 1.22
C PHE A 57 -12.25 5.90 -0.09
N SER A 58 -11.22 5.07 -0.21
CA SER A 58 -10.97 4.27 -1.40
C SER A 58 -12.10 3.26 -1.71
N TYR A 59 -12.73 2.69 -0.68
CA TYR A 59 -13.91 1.84 -0.83
C TYR A 59 -15.09 2.60 -1.47
N LYS A 60 -15.40 3.81 -0.94
CA LYS A 60 -16.45 4.69 -1.50
C LYS A 60 -16.17 5.06 -2.97
N ARG A 61 -14.90 5.36 -3.31
CA ARG A 61 -14.49 5.84 -4.64
C ARG A 61 -14.30 4.71 -5.67
N SER A 62 -13.92 3.51 -5.25
CA SER A 62 -13.68 2.36 -6.16
C SER A 62 -14.95 1.69 -6.70
N ARG A 63 -16.15 2.07 -6.22
CA ARG A 63 -17.47 1.55 -6.65
C ARG A 63 -17.54 0.01 -6.64
N GLN A 64 -17.20 -0.59 -5.50
CA GLN A 64 -17.46 -2.01 -5.25
C GLN A 64 -18.95 -2.36 -5.51
N PRO A 65 -19.28 -3.63 -5.79
CA PRO A 65 -20.67 -4.10 -5.90
C PRO A 65 -21.58 -3.57 -4.78
N LEU A 66 -22.88 -3.37 -5.08
CA LEU A 66 -23.86 -2.86 -4.10
C LEU A 66 -24.13 -3.84 -2.95
N ASP A 67 -23.80 -5.11 -3.16
CA ASP A 67 -23.85 -6.22 -2.21
C ASP A 67 -22.46 -6.56 -1.62
N SER A 68 -21.43 -5.75 -1.87
CA SER A 68 -20.15 -5.83 -1.13
C SER A 68 -20.25 -5.18 0.25
N GLN A 69 -19.45 -5.70 1.18
CA GLN A 69 -19.32 -5.22 2.55
C GLN A 69 -17.87 -4.83 2.83
N LEU A 70 -17.63 -3.74 3.55
CA LEU A 70 -16.33 -3.42 4.14
C LEU A 70 -16.39 -3.69 5.65
N THR A 71 -15.39 -4.38 6.19
CA THR A 71 -15.17 -4.55 7.64
C THR A 71 -13.72 -4.26 7.98
N ARG A 72 -13.49 -3.41 8.98
CA ARG A 72 -12.20 -3.29 9.67
C ARG A 72 -12.12 -4.36 10.76
N ILE A 73 -11.02 -5.09 10.85
CA ILE A 73 -10.74 -5.99 11.97
C ILE A 73 -9.61 -5.37 12.79
N MET A 74 -9.92 -4.89 13.99
CA MET A 74 -9.03 -4.07 14.79
C MET A 74 -8.59 -4.81 16.06
N CYS A 75 -7.29 -5.03 16.23
CA CYS A 75 -6.70 -5.64 17.42
C CYS A 75 -6.36 -4.59 18.48
N CYS A 76 -6.89 -4.76 19.69
CA CYS A 76 -6.65 -3.84 20.81
C CYS A 76 -6.51 -4.58 22.14
N THR A 77 -5.71 -4.03 23.06
CA THR A 77 -5.87 -4.32 24.49
C THR A 77 -7.18 -3.73 25.01
N ASP A 78 -7.68 -4.23 26.14
CA ASP A 78 -8.86 -3.66 26.79
C ASP A 78 -8.63 -2.19 27.20
N GLU A 79 -7.41 -1.84 27.59
CA GLU A 79 -7.02 -0.48 28.00
C GLU A 79 -6.98 0.50 26.84
N GLU A 80 -6.59 0.07 25.64
CA GLU A 80 -6.70 0.86 24.41
C GLU A 80 -8.17 0.97 23.98
N ARG A 81 -8.90 -0.14 23.95
CA ARG A 81 -10.31 -0.19 23.54
C ARG A 81 -11.20 0.75 24.37
N LYS A 82 -10.93 0.90 25.68
CA LYS A 82 -11.62 1.84 26.59
C LYS A 82 -11.33 3.32 26.32
N ARG A 83 -10.28 3.64 25.54
CA ARG A 83 -9.81 5.01 25.25
C ARG A 83 -9.85 5.37 23.77
N TYR A 84 -10.12 4.41 22.89
CA TYR A 84 -10.12 4.59 21.44
C TYR A 84 -11.28 5.49 20.98
N ASN A 85 -11.07 6.22 19.89
CA ASN A 85 -11.98 7.28 19.45
C ASN A 85 -13.28 6.71 18.83
N GLU A 86 -14.43 6.96 19.48
CA GLU A 86 -15.76 6.52 18.99
C GLU A 86 -16.09 7.05 17.59
N GLN A 87 -15.61 8.24 17.22
CA GLN A 87 -15.78 8.80 15.89
C GLN A 87 -15.10 7.92 14.82
N LEU A 88 -13.88 7.45 15.12
CA LEU A 88 -13.15 6.52 14.25
C LEU A 88 -13.71 5.09 14.30
N LEU A 89 -14.48 4.70 15.33
CA LEU A 89 -15.29 3.47 15.27
C LEU A 89 -16.51 3.62 14.35
N SER A 90 -17.06 4.83 14.20
CA SER A 90 -18.31 5.05 13.46
C SER A 90 -18.15 5.08 11.93
N ILE A 91 -16.96 5.41 11.40
CA ILE A 91 -16.74 5.59 9.95
C ILE A 91 -16.73 4.28 9.14
N VAL A 92 -16.65 3.12 9.80
CA VAL A 92 -16.67 1.79 9.16
C VAL A 92 -17.11 0.72 10.15
N GLN A 93 -17.83 -0.30 9.68
CA GLN A 93 -18.11 -1.49 10.47
C GLN A 93 -16.79 -2.09 10.98
N THR A 94 -16.64 -2.15 12.31
CA THR A 94 -15.39 -2.57 12.95
C THR A 94 -15.65 -3.78 13.85
N HIS A 95 -14.99 -4.90 13.59
CA HIS A 95 -14.82 -5.99 14.56
C HIS A 95 -13.63 -5.66 15.46
N VAL A 96 -13.81 -5.69 16.78
CA VAL A 96 -12.71 -5.44 17.74
C VAL A 96 -12.28 -6.76 18.34
N ALA A 97 -11.10 -7.24 17.94
CA ALA A 97 -10.46 -8.43 18.46
C ALA A 97 -9.52 -8.06 19.63
N PRO A 98 -9.21 -9.00 20.55
CA PRO A 98 -8.12 -8.79 21.50
C PRO A 98 -6.77 -8.65 20.77
N SER A 99 -5.81 -7.96 21.39
CA SER A 99 -4.43 -7.94 20.89
C SER A 99 -3.80 -9.34 21.02
N PHE A 100 -3.23 -9.83 19.92
CA PHE A 100 -2.48 -11.09 19.85
C PHE A 100 -0.96 -10.85 19.80
N ALA A 101 -0.52 -9.59 19.78
CA ALA A 101 0.90 -9.21 19.63
C ALA A 101 1.81 -9.74 20.75
N HIS A 102 1.27 -10.12 21.92
CA HIS A 102 2.00 -10.84 22.97
C HIS A 102 1.66 -12.33 22.95
N ASN A 103 2.67 -13.18 22.76
CA ASN A 103 2.49 -14.62 22.95
C ASN A 103 2.71 -15.00 24.42
N VAL A 104 1.63 -15.12 25.17
CA VAL A 104 1.62 -15.49 26.60
C VAL A 104 2.33 -16.83 26.90
N LYS A 105 2.51 -17.72 25.89
CA LYS A 105 3.22 -19.00 26.07
C LYS A 105 4.74 -18.88 26.00
N THR A 106 5.25 -17.94 25.20
CA THR A 106 6.67 -17.82 24.84
C THR A 106 7.31 -16.48 25.21
N ASP A 107 6.50 -15.56 25.75
CA ASP A 107 6.83 -14.17 26.09
C ASP A 107 7.33 -13.33 24.90
N ASP A 108 7.07 -13.78 23.67
CA ASP A 108 7.44 -13.08 22.44
C ASP A 108 6.47 -11.92 22.16
N TRP A 109 7.02 -10.72 21.92
CA TRP A 109 6.26 -9.58 21.42
C TRP A 109 6.52 -9.39 19.92
N TYR A 110 5.49 -9.64 19.11
CA TYR A 110 5.57 -9.65 17.65
C TYR A 110 4.24 -9.17 17.08
N ALA A 111 4.19 -7.90 16.66
CA ALA A 111 2.97 -7.22 16.25
C ALA A 111 2.19 -7.96 15.14
N ALA A 112 2.87 -8.66 14.23
CA ALA A 112 2.24 -9.37 13.13
C ALA A 112 1.38 -10.57 13.58
N TYR A 113 1.51 -11.09 14.82
CA TYR A 113 0.53 -12.05 15.39
C TYR A 113 -0.91 -11.51 15.35
N ASN A 114 -1.10 -10.19 15.38
CA ASN A 114 -2.41 -9.57 15.24
C ASN A 114 -3.12 -9.99 13.93
N LYS A 115 -2.40 -10.13 12.81
CA LYS A 115 -3.03 -10.42 11.51
C LYS A 115 -3.77 -11.78 11.50
N PRO A 116 -3.14 -12.93 11.75
CA PRO A 116 -3.87 -14.19 11.87
C PRO A 116 -4.83 -14.24 13.06
N GLY A 117 -4.48 -13.64 14.20
CA GLY A 117 -5.33 -13.60 15.39
C GLY A 117 -6.67 -12.91 15.15
N ALA A 118 -6.67 -11.74 14.50
CA ALA A 118 -7.89 -11.00 14.20
C ALA A 118 -8.77 -11.72 13.18
N VAL A 119 -8.20 -12.30 12.10
CA VAL A 119 -9.00 -13.07 11.12
C VAL A 119 -9.65 -14.28 11.79
N TYR A 120 -8.93 -14.99 12.67
CA TYR A 120 -9.47 -16.12 13.41
C TYR A 120 -10.59 -15.70 14.39
N ASP A 121 -10.37 -14.65 15.19
CA ASP A 121 -11.38 -14.18 16.14
C ASP A 121 -12.62 -13.61 15.45
N TRP A 122 -12.43 -12.88 14.35
CA TRP A 122 -13.51 -12.36 13.52
C TRP A 122 -14.38 -13.50 12.96
N LEU A 123 -13.78 -14.50 12.29
CA LEU A 123 -14.53 -15.61 11.69
C LEU A 123 -15.13 -16.59 12.72
N LYS A 124 -14.66 -16.56 13.97
CA LYS A 124 -15.25 -17.28 15.10
C LYS A 124 -16.53 -16.61 15.62
N HIS A 125 -16.64 -15.29 15.50
CA HIS A 125 -17.78 -14.51 16.01
C HIS A 125 -18.74 -14.02 14.91
N VAL A 126 -18.28 -13.92 13.66
CA VAL A 126 -19.00 -13.38 12.50
C VAL A 126 -18.93 -14.37 11.34
N THR A 127 -20.06 -14.65 10.71
CA THR A 127 -20.11 -15.33 9.41
C THR A 127 -20.40 -14.29 8.32
N PRO A 128 -19.45 -13.96 7.42
CA PRO A 128 -19.70 -13.13 6.25
C PRO A 128 -20.85 -13.68 5.40
N LYS A 129 -21.72 -12.80 4.88
CA LYS A 129 -22.86 -13.21 4.05
C LYS A 129 -22.41 -13.55 2.63
N GLU A 130 -21.39 -12.83 2.19
CA GLU A 130 -20.74 -12.90 0.90
C GLU A 130 -19.90 -14.18 0.85
N ASP A 131 -19.97 -14.92 -0.25
CA ASP A 131 -19.22 -16.17 -0.41
C ASP A 131 -17.73 -15.93 -0.70
N TRP A 132 -17.36 -14.73 -1.15
CA TRP A 132 -15.99 -14.34 -1.50
C TRP A 132 -15.46 -13.27 -0.55
N ILE A 133 -14.27 -13.52 0.01
CA ILE A 133 -13.58 -12.63 0.94
C ILE A 133 -12.30 -12.11 0.27
N LEU A 134 -12.07 -10.81 0.38
CA LEU A 134 -10.79 -10.16 0.07
C LEU A 134 -10.17 -9.68 1.38
N VAL A 135 -9.07 -10.30 1.79
CA VAL A 135 -8.27 -9.87 2.95
C VAL A 135 -7.15 -8.94 2.47
N LEU A 136 -7.03 -7.78 3.11
CA LEU A 136 -6.08 -6.71 2.79
C LEU A 136 -5.27 -6.27 4.03
N ASP A 137 -4.07 -5.74 3.80
CA ASP A 137 -3.33 -4.96 4.81
C ASP A 137 -3.83 -3.50 4.85
N SER A 138 -3.54 -2.79 5.95
CA SER A 138 -4.00 -1.41 6.20
C SER A 138 -3.30 -0.35 5.35
N ASP A 139 -2.10 -0.64 4.87
CA ASP A 139 -1.32 0.21 3.96
C ASP A 139 -1.66 -0.04 2.47
N MET A 140 -2.92 -0.40 2.21
CA MET A 140 -3.46 -0.61 0.88
C MET A 140 -4.65 0.30 0.59
N TYR A 141 -4.92 0.58 -0.68
CA TYR A 141 -6.16 1.26 -1.09
C TYR A 141 -6.74 0.75 -2.40
N LEU A 142 -8.07 0.79 -2.50
CA LEU A 142 -8.85 0.29 -3.63
C LEU A 142 -8.94 1.33 -4.75
N ARG A 143 -8.42 1.01 -5.93
CA ARG A 143 -8.57 1.84 -7.15
C ARG A 143 -9.81 1.47 -7.97
N ARG A 144 -10.19 0.19 -7.96
CA ARG A 144 -11.17 -0.42 -8.89
C ARG A 144 -12.02 -1.50 -8.18
N PRO A 145 -13.19 -1.88 -8.74
CA PRO A 145 -14.03 -2.92 -8.14
C PRO A 145 -13.45 -4.33 -8.27
N PHE A 146 -13.70 -5.13 -7.23
CA PHE A 146 -13.49 -6.56 -7.20
C PHE A 146 -14.80 -7.28 -7.55
N TYR A 147 -14.70 -8.28 -8.41
CA TYR A 147 -15.82 -9.04 -8.95
C TYR A 147 -15.37 -10.50 -9.07
N PRO A 148 -15.97 -11.48 -8.36
CA PRO A 148 -15.49 -12.87 -8.35
C PRO A 148 -15.35 -13.49 -9.74
N GLN A 149 -16.25 -13.13 -10.66
CA GLN A 149 -16.27 -13.60 -12.05
C GLN A 149 -15.09 -13.14 -12.91
N PHE A 150 -14.28 -12.16 -12.49
CA PHE A 150 -13.06 -11.77 -13.19
C PHE A 150 -11.84 -12.57 -12.75
N PHE A 151 -11.89 -13.21 -11.58
CA PHE A 151 -10.79 -13.99 -11.02
C PHE A 151 -10.88 -15.49 -11.34
N ASN A 152 -11.95 -15.94 -12.03
CA ASN A 152 -12.32 -17.36 -12.19
C ASN A 152 -12.27 -18.14 -10.85
N ALA A 153 -12.60 -17.46 -9.75
CA ALA A 153 -12.31 -17.96 -8.41
C ALA A 153 -13.13 -19.22 -8.09
N THR A 154 -12.46 -20.23 -7.52
CA THR A 154 -13.07 -21.53 -7.18
C THR A 154 -12.63 -21.98 -5.79
N ARG A 155 -13.47 -22.78 -5.12
CA ARG A 155 -13.18 -23.29 -3.77
C ARG A 155 -11.92 -24.17 -3.77
N GLY A 156 -11.12 -24.03 -2.72
CA GLY A 156 -9.79 -24.63 -2.60
C GLY A 156 -8.68 -23.82 -3.29
N TRP A 157 -9.01 -22.67 -3.91
CA TRP A 157 -8.05 -21.75 -4.51
C TRP A 157 -8.15 -20.34 -3.94
N CYS A 158 -7.01 -19.68 -3.82
CA CYS A 158 -6.87 -18.27 -3.44
C CYS A 158 -6.04 -17.53 -4.50
N ILE A 159 -6.46 -16.30 -4.84
CA ILE A 159 -5.68 -15.38 -5.67
C ILE A 159 -4.89 -14.44 -4.76
N SER A 160 -3.59 -14.29 -5.03
CA SER A 160 -2.65 -13.51 -4.19
C SER A 160 -1.46 -13.01 -5.03
N ALA A 161 -0.79 -11.94 -4.57
CA ALA A 161 0.45 -11.47 -5.19
C ALA A 161 1.65 -12.41 -4.90
N ASP A 162 2.72 -12.31 -5.71
CA ASP A 162 3.89 -13.17 -5.59
C ASP A 162 4.97 -12.65 -4.64
N TYR A 163 5.33 -13.48 -3.66
CA TYR A 163 6.29 -13.15 -2.60
C TYR A 163 7.47 -14.13 -2.66
N THR A 164 8.21 -14.06 -3.76
CA THR A 164 9.25 -15.03 -4.17
C THR A 164 10.44 -15.14 -3.22
N TYR A 165 10.65 -14.17 -2.33
CA TYR A 165 11.66 -14.23 -1.27
C TYR A 165 11.36 -15.27 -0.19
N MET A 166 10.14 -15.82 -0.15
CA MET A 166 9.74 -16.89 0.79
C MET A 166 10.37 -18.25 0.42
N ILE A 167 11.69 -18.39 0.54
CA ILE A 167 12.43 -19.62 0.17
C ILE A 167 12.17 -20.82 1.08
N GLY A 168 11.55 -20.61 2.24
CA GLY A 168 11.23 -21.64 3.23
C GLY A 168 10.20 -22.67 2.77
N VAL A 169 9.45 -22.38 1.70
CA VAL A 169 8.31 -23.22 1.25
C VAL A 169 8.73 -24.54 0.60
N ASN A 170 9.99 -24.68 0.16
CA ASN A 170 10.53 -25.87 -0.49
C ASN A 170 11.83 -26.42 0.14
N ASN A 171 12.21 -25.93 1.33
CA ASN A 171 13.42 -26.34 2.05
C ASN A 171 13.09 -27.06 3.39
N GLU A 172 14.08 -27.20 4.27
CA GLU A 172 13.94 -27.83 5.59
C GLU A 172 12.76 -27.27 6.42
N LEU A 173 12.43 -25.98 6.31
CA LEU A 173 11.39 -25.33 7.12
C LEU A 173 10.01 -25.93 6.83
N ALA A 174 9.64 -26.01 5.55
CA ALA A 174 8.40 -26.68 5.15
C ALA A 174 8.40 -28.17 5.51
N VAL A 175 9.56 -28.86 5.49
CA VAL A 175 9.66 -30.26 5.93
C VAL A 175 9.49 -30.41 7.44
N ARG A 176 9.87 -29.41 8.24
CA ARG A 176 9.70 -29.40 9.71
C ARG A 176 8.26 -29.12 10.14
N HIS A 177 7.59 -28.14 9.51
CA HIS A 177 6.24 -27.73 9.92
C HIS A 177 5.09 -28.49 9.22
N ILE A 178 5.27 -28.90 7.95
CA ILE A 178 4.25 -29.63 7.17
C ILE A 178 4.80 -30.89 6.44
N PRO A 179 5.48 -31.81 7.14
CA PRO A 179 6.05 -33.04 6.54
C PRO A 179 5.02 -33.94 5.83
N GLU A 180 3.76 -33.89 6.25
CA GLU A 180 2.63 -34.65 5.70
C GLU A 180 2.06 -34.08 4.40
N ILE A 181 2.38 -32.82 4.06
CA ILE A 181 1.90 -32.18 2.83
C ILE A 181 2.85 -32.53 1.70
N ASN A 182 2.38 -33.35 0.76
CA ASN A 182 3.17 -33.78 -0.41
C ASN A 182 3.65 -32.56 -1.24
N PRO A 183 4.92 -32.56 -1.71
CA PRO A 183 5.42 -31.55 -2.63
C PRO A 183 4.56 -31.37 -3.89
N ARG A 184 4.38 -30.12 -4.31
CA ARG A 184 3.68 -29.71 -5.53
C ARG A 184 4.57 -29.84 -6.75
N ASP A 185 4.01 -30.32 -7.86
CA ASP A 185 4.67 -30.46 -9.17
C ASP A 185 4.09 -29.44 -10.18
N ASP A 186 4.04 -28.18 -9.76
CA ASP A 186 3.60 -27.03 -10.56
C ASP A 186 4.34 -25.76 -10.14
N GLU A 187 4.12 -24.70 -10.91
CA GLU A 187 4.76 -23.38 -10.76
C GLU A 187 3.73 -22.25 -10.55
N LEU A 188 2.50 -22.56 -10.10
CA LEU A 188 1.38 -21.61 -10.04
C LEU A 188 1.55 -20.51 -8.97
N ALA A 189 2.31 -20.79 -7.92
CA ALA A 189 2.58 -19.89 -6.81
C ALA A 189 3.91 -20.23 -6.09
N GLY A 190 4.98 -20.36 -6.86
CA GLY A 190 6.33 -20.69 -6.38
C GLY A 190 6.95 -21.92 -7.08
N PRO A 191 8.18 -22.30 -6.73
CA PRO A 191 8.96 -23.35 -7.43
C PRO A 191 8.44 -24.77 -7.21
N ARG A 192 8.63 -25.67 -8.19
CA ARG A 192 8.38 -27.12 -8.03
C ARG A 192 9.08 -27.68 -6.79
N GLY A 193 8.45 -28.67 -6.14
CA GLY A 193 8.94 -29.27 -4.90
C GLY A 193 8.52 -28.54 -3.62
N ARG A 194 7.91 -27.35 -3.73
CA ARG A 194 7.30 -26.61 -2.61
C ARG A 194 6.17 -27.41 -1.94
N ARG A 195 6.01 -27.21 -0.63
CA ARG A 195 4.86 -27.72 0.16
C ARG A 195 3.92 -26.59 0.62
N GLY A 196 4.40 -25.34 0.63
CA GLY A 196 3.58 -24.13 0.72
C GLY A 196 3.54 -23.36 -0.61
N ASP A 197 2.88 -22.21 -0.61
CA ASP A 197 2.87 -21.22 -1.71
C ASP A 197 3.71 -19.99 -1.31
N GLN A 198 4.35 -19.32 -2.27
CA GLN A 198 5.13 -18.08 -2.07
C GLN A 198 4.26 -16.84 -2.27
N VAL A 199 3.47 -16.47 -1.26
CA VAL A 199 2.32 -15.56 -1.40
C VAL A 199 2.17 -14.57 -0.25
N GLY A 200 1.55 -13.43 -0.55
CA GLY A 200 1.34 -12.35 0.42
C GLY A 200 0.56 -11.17 -0.16
N GLY A 201 0.54 -10.09 0.61
CA GLY A 201 -0.18 -8.86 0.29
C GLY A 201 -1.69 -9.02 0.46
N PHE A 202 -2.38 -9.47 -0.59
CA PHE A 202 -3.83 -9.67 -0.57
C PHE A 202 -4.19 -11.15 -0.71
N PHE A 203 -5.31 -11.55 -0.10
CA PHE A 203 -5.84 -12.91 -0.24
C PHE A 203 -7.30 -12.86 -0.68
N PHE A 204 -7.58 -13.29 -1.92
CA PHE A 204 -8.95 -13.39 -2.45
C PHE A 204 -9.37 -14.85 -2.58
N MET A 205 -10.24 -15.32 -1.67
CA MET A 205 -10.67 -16.72 -1.59
C MET A 205 -12.12 -16.85 -1.12
N HIS A 206 -12.66 -18.08 -1.15
CA HIS A 206 -14.00 -18.33 -0.63
C HIS A 206 -14.02 -18.26 0.91
N ARG A 207 -15.09 -17.72 1.50
CA ARG A 207 -15.32 -17.64 2.96
C ARG A 207 -14.99 -18.95 3.69
N ASP A 208 -15.67 -20.04 3.30
CA ASP A 208 -15.50 -21.38 3.83
C ASP A 208 -14.06 -21.96 3.68
N ASP A 209 -13.24 -21.40 2.79
CA ASP A 209 -11.80 -21.71 2.71
C ASP A 209 -11.03 -20.91 3.75
N LEU A 210 -11.24 -19.60 3.84
CA LEU A 210 -10.62 -18.73 4.86
C LEU A 210 -10.94 -19.19 6.29
N SER A 211 -12.16 -19.68 6.54
CA SER A 211 -12.56 -20.27 7.82
C SER A 211 -11.79 -21.55 8.19
N ARG A 212 -11.20 -22.27 7.22
CA ARG A 212 -10.27 -23.38 7.50
C ARG A 212 -8.83 -22.91 7.67
N VAL A 213 -8.41 -21.89 6.91
CA VAL A 213 -7.05 -21.32 6.99
C VAL A 213 -6.81 -20.60 8.31
N ALA A 214 -7.73 -19.73 8.74
CA ALA A 214 -7.55 -18.83 9.89
C ALA A 214 -7.05 -19.48 11.20
N PRO A 215 -7.63 -20.60 11.72
CA PRO A 215 -7.12 -21.24 12.92
C PRO A 215 -5.74 -21.89 12.74
N LEU A 216 -5.38 -22.28 11.51
CA LEU A 216 -4.08 -22.87 11.18
C LEU A 216 -3.01 -21.80 10.94
N TRP A 217 -3.41 -20.65 10.40
CA TRP A 217 -2.56 -19.49 10.15
C TRP A 217 -1.89 -19.03 11.44
N LEU A 218 -2.66 -18.76 12.51
CA LEU A 218 -2.11 -18.36 13.81
C LEU A 218 -1.17 -19.44 14.37
N LYS A 219 -1.60 -20.71 14.38
CA LYS A 219 -0.79 -21.84 14.85
C LYS A 219 0.57 -21.91 14.15
N TYR A 220 0.60 -21.90 12.82
CA TYR A 220 1.87 -22.01 12.09
C TYR A 220 2.69 -20.72 12.15
N THR A 221 2.08 -19.54 12.40
CA THR A 221 2.83 -18.34 12.76
C THR A 221 3.57 -18.54 14.08
N GLU A 222 2.92 -19.07 15.13
CA GLU A 222 3.59 -19.43 16.39
C GLU A 222 4.72 -20.46 16.14
N ASP A 223 4.44 -21.56 15.44
CA ASP A 223 5.43 -22.63 15.22
C ASP A 223 6.69 -22.13 14.50
N VAL A 224 6.55 -21.32 13.45
CA VAL A 224 7.69 -20.80 12.65
C VAL A 224 8.45 -19.72 13.40
N ARG A 225 7.73 -18.89 14.19
CA ARG A 225 8.30 -17.81 14.99
C ARG A 225 9.18 -18.33 16.13
N GLU A 226 8.94 -19.56 16.60
CA GLU A 226 9.73 -20.23 17.65
C GLU A 226 10.74 -21.26 17.08
N ASP A 227 10.80 -21.49 15.77
CA ASP A 227 11.75 -22.47 15.20
C ASP A 227 13.18 -21.88 15.15
N PRO A 228 14.16 -22.50 15.84
CA PRO A 228 15.52 -21.96 15.96
C PRO A 228 16.33 -21.96 14.66
N GLU A 229 15.84 -22.62 13.61
CA GLU A 229 16.47 -22.65 12.29
C GLU A 229 15.77 -21.71 11.29
N ALA A 230 14.61 -21.13 11.63
CA ALA A 230 13.85 -20.29 10.71
C ALA A 230 14.60 -19.04 10.23
N TRP A 231 15.53 -18.49 11.04
CA TRP A 231 16.37 -17.36 10.62
C TRP A 231 17.21 -17.66 9.36
N ARG A 232 17.72 -18.89 9.20
CA ARG A 232 18.50 -19.28 8.00
C ARG A 232 17.65 -19.86 6.87
N LEU A 233 16.43 -20.30 7.17
CA LEU A 233 15.56 -21.02 6.22
C LEU A 233 14.45 -20.16 5.61
N SER A 234 14.09 -19.05 6.25
CA SER A 234 12.95 -18.20 5.84
C SER A 234 13.23 -17.28 4.64
N GLY A 235 14.49 -16.96 4.35
CA GLY A 235 14.83 -15.93 3.36
C GLY A 235 14.55 -14.49 3.83
N ASP A 236 14.22 -14.32 5.11
CA ASP A 236 14.15 -13.01 5.76
C ASP A 236 15.54 -12.36 5.75
N GLN A 237 15.64 -11.13 5.27
CA GLN A 237 16.91 -10.40 5.17
C GLN A 237 17.18 -9.52 6.41
N TYR A 238 16.19 -9.37 7.30
CA TYR A 238 16.26 -8.52 8.49
C TYR A 238 16.46 -9.32 9.79
N VAL A 239 16.45 -10.66 9.71
CA VAL A 239 16.65 -11.53 10.87
C VAL A 239 18.14 -11.74 11.16
N GLU A 240 18.55 -11.45 12.39
CA GLU A 240 19.92 -11.75 12.85
C GLU A 240 20.12 -13.26 13.05
N LYS A 241 21.39 -13.70 13.13
CA LYS A 241 21.73 -15.11 13.33
C LYS A 241 21.18 -15.64 14.66
N GLY A 242 20.23 -16.57 14.60
CA GLY A 242 19.53 -17.10 15.78
C GLY A 242 18.36 -16.23 16.27
N GLY A 243 18.00 -15.18 15.54
CA GLY A 243 16.82 -14.37 15.80
C GLY A 243 15.52 -15.04 15.32
N LYS A 244 14.39 -14.39 15.60
CA LYS A 244 13.06 -14.83 15.15
C LYS A 244 12.64 -14.04 13.90
N PRO A 245 12.29 -14.66 12.76
CA PRO A 245 11.96 -13.93 11.53
C PRO A 245 10.79 -12.96 11.70
N TRP A 246 10.89 -11.82 11.03
CA TRP A 246 9.82 -10.85 10.87
C TRP A 246 8.71 -11.37 9.95
N ILE A 247 9.05 -12.21 8.96
CA ILE A 247 8.08 -12.80 8.01
C ILE A 247 7.47 -14.14 8.47
N SER A 248 7.58 -14.48 9.77
CA SER A 248 7.00 -15.72 10.34
C SER A 248 5.48 -15.83 10.12
N GLU A 249 4.78 -14.70 10.15
CA GLU A 249 3.34 -14.58 9.86
C GLU A 249 2.97 -15.10 8.46
N MET A 250 3.77 -14.77 7.45
CA MET A 250 3.55 -15.18 6.05
C MET A 250 3.74 -16.70 5.87
N TYR A 251 4.70 -17.29 6.58
CA TYR A 251 4.85 -18.75 6.60
C TYR A 251 3.71 -19.43 7.35
N GLY A 252 3.21 -18.80 8.42
CA GLY A 252 1.98 -19.22 9.09
C GLY A 252 0.81 -19.30 8.12
N TYR A 253 0.61 -18.27 7.30
CA TYR A 253 -0.39 -18.27 6.24
C TYR A 253 -0.17 -19.40 5.23
N ALA A 254 1.02 -19.47 4.62
CA ALA A 254 1.32 -20.41 3.55
C ALA A 254 1.21 -21.89 4.00
N PHE A 255 1.68 -22.22 5.20
CA PHE A 255 1.58 -23.56 5.77
C PHE A 255 0.16 -23.86 6.27
N GLY A 256 -0.55 -22.86 6.82
CA GLY A 256 -1.96 -22.99 7.21
C GLY A 256 -2.89 -23.23 6.02
N ALA A 257 -2.65 -22.54 4.89
CA ALA A 257 -3.38 -22.72 3.65
C ALA A 257 -3.15 -24.11 3.05
N ALA A 258 -1.88 -24.53 2.91
CA ALA A 258 -1.53 -25.86 2.42
C ALA A 258 -2.15 -26.97 3.31
N LYS A 259 -2.11 -26.80 4.64
CA LYS A 259 -2.75 -27.71 5.61
C LYS A 259 -4.28 -27.73 5.54
N ALA A 260 -4.91 -26.61 5.18
CA ALA A 260 -6.35 -26.50 4.91
C ALA A 260 -6.77 -27.04 3.52
N ASN A 261 -5.80 -27.49 2.71
CA ASN A 261 -5.91 -27.77 1.28
C ASN A 261 -6.54 -26.60 0.51
N VAL A 262 -5.95 -25.42 0.69
CA VAL A 262 -6.20 -24.19 -0.06
C VAL A 262 -4.87 -23.80 -0.72
N TRP A 263 -4.86 -23.71 -2.05
CA TRP A 263 -3.67 -23.47 -2.86
C TRP A 263 -3.77 -22.16 -3.64
N HIS A 264 -2.64 -21.64 -4.12
CA HIS A 264 -2.62 -20.30 -4.71
C HIS A 264 -2.40 -20.28 -6.23
N ILE A 265 -2.90 -19.20 -6.83
CA ILE A 265 -2.54 -18.74 -8.18
C ILE A 265 -2.02 -17.31 -8.02
N TRP A 266 -0.81 -17.04 -8.54
CA TRP A 266 -0.25 -15.69 -8.54
C TRP A 266 -1.03 -14.74 -9.46
N ASP A 267 -1.33 -13.54 -8.94
CA ASP A 267 -1.87 -12.42 -9.70
C ASP A 267 -0.97 -11.18 -9.51
N LYS A 268 -0.30 -10.82 -10.61
CA LYS A 268 0.64 -9.71 -10.75
C LYS A 268 0.01 -8.43 -11.32
N ARG A 269 -1.31 -8.44 -11.53
CA ARG A 269 -2.11 -7.37 -12.15
C ARG A 269 -2.95 -6.61 -11.14
N THR A 270 -3.41 -7.29 -10.10
CA THR A 270 -4.37 -6.74 -9.13
C THR A 270 -3.71 -5.79 -8.14
N MET A 271 -2.56 -6.15 -7.57
CA MET A 271 -1.83 -5.35 -6.58
C MET A 271 -0.55 -4.75 -7.17
N MET A 272 -0.20 -3.52 -6.81
CA MET A 272 1.08 -2.90 -7.18
C MET A 272 1.64 -1.98 -6.09
N TYR A 273 2.95 -1.96 -5.93
CA TYR A 273 3.66 -0.94 -5.14
C TYR A 273 3.92 0.32 -5.99
N PRO A 274 3.83 1.54 -5.44
CA PRO A 274 4.12 2.79 -6.16
C PRO A 274 5.52 2.88 -6.81
N THR A 275 6.51 2.10 -6.34
CA THR A 275 7.85 2.00 -6.93
C THR A 275 7.91 1.14 -8.20
N TYR A 276 6.95 0.24 -8.40
CA TYR A 276 7.04 -0.80 -9.44
C TYR A 276 6.45 -0.30 -10.76
N LYS A 277 7.08 -0.67 -11.87
CA LYS A 277 6.55 -0.33 -13.20
C LYS A 277 5.34 -1.21 -13.52
N PRO A 278 4.19 -0.64 -13.93
CA PRO A 278 3.04 -1.41 -14.38
C PRO A 278 3.35 -2.08 -15.73
N THR A 279 3.80 -3.33 -15.69
CA THR A 279 4.14 -4.13 -16.89
C THR A 279 3.06 -5.14 -17.28
N GLU A 280 2.29 -5.66 -16.33
CA GLU A 280 1.44 -6.85 -16.55
C GLU A 280 -0.06 -6.56 -16.63
N GLY A 281 -0.50 -5.36 -16.23
CA GLY A 281 -1.89 -4.96 -16.16
C GLY A 281 -2.08 -3.61 -15.46
N ILE A 282 -3.34 -3.20 -15.29
CA ILE A 282 -3.68 -1.97 -14.57
C ILE A 282 -4.08 -2.32 -13.12
N PRO A 283 -3.36 -1.81 -12.09
CA PRO A 283 -3.64 -2.17 -10.70
C PRO A 283 -5.07 -1.83 -10.26
N LYS A 284 -5.69 -2.79 -9.56
CA LYS A 284 -6.97 -2.63 -8.85
C LYS A 284 -6.78 -2.13 -7.42
N LEU A 285 -5.61 -2.39 -6.86
CA LEU A 285 -5.20 -2.23 -5.47
C LEU A 285 -3.77 -1.68 -5.47
N MET A 286 -3.49 -0.63 -4.69
CA MET A 286 -2.11 -0.23 -4.42
C MET A 286 -1.70 -0.68 -3.02
N HIS A 287 -0.43 -0.97 -2.84
CA HIS A 287 0.19 -1.25 -1.55
C HIS A 287 1.31 -0.23 -1.30
N TYR A 288 1.13 0.72 -0.38
CA TYR A 288 2.10 1.78 -0.08
C TYR A 288 3.03 1.43 1.10
N GLY A 289 3.37 0.14 1.22
CA GLY A 289 4.19 -0.41 2.29
C GLY A 289 5.70 -0.15 2.21
N LEU A 290 6.18 0.41 1.10
CA LEU A 290 7.59 0.69 0.81
C LEU A 290 7.82 2.19 0.55
N LEU A 291 9.04 2.65 0.82
CA LEU A 291 9.55 3.94 0.33
C LEU A 291 9.34 4.07 -1.19
N PHE A 292 8.82 5.21 -1.64
CA PHE A 292 8.83 5.59 -3.06
C PHE A 292 9.21 7.05 -3.27
N GLU A 293 9.72 7.34 -4.47
CA GLU A 293 10.16 8.67 -4.89
C GLU A 293 9.45 9.11 -6.18
N VAL A 294 9.23 10.42 -6.31
CA VAL A 294 8.64 11.04 -7.51
C VAL A 294 9.52 12.20 -7.96
N GLY A 295 10.13 12.08 -9.14
CA GLY A 295 11.19 12.99 -9.57
C GLY A 295 12.44 12.91 -8.68
N LYS A 296 12.98 14.06 -8.27
CA LYS A 296 14.20 14.17 -7.44
C LYS A 296 13.99 14.80 -6.06
N ASN A 297 12.80 15.35 -5.83
CA ASN A 297 12.53 16.27 -4.72
C ASN A 297 11.42 15.79 -3.78
N PHE A 298 10.68 14.73 -4.15
CA PHE A 298 9.61 14.17 -3.35
C PHE A 298 9.86 12.69 -3.09
N SER A 299 9.76 12.29 -1.83
CA SER A 299 9.78 10.91 -1.39
C SER A 299 8.78 10.71 -0.26
N PHE A 300 8.24 9.49 -0.14
CA PHE A 300 7.29 9.12 0.88
C PHE A 300 7.59 7.72 1.40
N ASP A 301 7.60 7.60 2.72
CA ASP A 301 7.49 6.32 3.42
C ASP A 301 6.40 6.44 4.50
N LYS A 302 5.53 5.43 4.60
CA LYS A 302 4.51 5.35 5.66
C LYS A 302 5.14 5.38 7.06
N HIS A 303 6.32 4.76 7.23
CA HIS A 303 6.98 4.62 8.53
C HIS A 303 7.49 5.94 9.12
N TRP A 304 7.44 7.06 8.37
CA TRP A 304 7.70 8.39 8.93
C TRP A 304 6.49 8.98 9.66
N HIS A 305 5.30 8.38 9.54
CA HIS A 305 4.00 8.94 9.92
C HIS A 305 3.28 8.14 11.02
N TYR A 306 4.02 7.54 11.95
CA TYR A 306 3.46 6.85 13.14
C TYR A 306 2.72 7.79 14.11
N ASP A 307 3.07 9.07 14.11
CA ASP A 307 2.60 10.15 14.97
C ASP A 307 1.64 11.13 14.25
N PHE A 308 1.11 10.74 13.08
CA PHE A 308 0.19 11.58 12.30
C PHE A 308 -1.25 11.49 12.85
N ASP A 309 -1.74 12.61 13.41
CA ASP A 309 -3.11 12.75 13.89
C ASP A 309 -4.06 13.20 12.77
N VAL A 310 -4.79 12.24 12.19
CA VAL A 310 -5.86 12.47 11.21
C VAL A 310 -7.15 13.02 11.84
N THR A 311 -7.21 13.16 13.17
CA THR A 311 -8.38 13.65 13.91
C THR A 311 -8.24 15.09 14.38
N LYS A 312 -7.02 15.63 14.42
CA LYS A 312 -6.74 17.02 14.80
C LYS A 312 -7.33 17.99 13.76
N CYS A 313 -8.35 18.75 14.15
CA CYS A 313 -8.88 19.85 13.35
C CYS A 313 -7.93 21.06 13.26
N PRO A 314 -8.09 21.96 12.26
CA PRO A 314 -7.30 23.18 12.15
C PRO A 314 -7.39 24.10 13.40
N PRO A 315 -6.40 24.98 13.62
CA PRO A 315 -5.28 25.28 12.75
C PRO A 315 -4.18 24.21 12.75
N TRP A 316 -3.66 23.93 11.55
CA TRP A 316 -2.58 22.97 11.31
C TRP A 316 -1.24 23.66 11.05
N ASP A 317 -0.14 23.11 11.57
CA ASP A 317 1.19 23.41 11.05
C ASP A 317 1.47 22.59 9.79
N LEU A 318 1.64 23.30 8.66
CA LEU A 318 1.91 22.73 7.34
C LEU A 318 3.29 23.17 6.80
N THR A 319 4.13 23.80 7.63
CA THR A 319 5.38 24.47 7.22
C THR A 319 6.50 23.53 6.83
N ASP A 320 6.53 22.31 7.38
CA ASP A 320 7.47 21.27 6.95
C ASP A 320 6.99 20.62 5.62
N PRO A 321 7.80 20.68 4.54
CA PRO A 321 7.45 20.14 3.23
C PRO A 321 7.85 18.66 3.03
N LYS A 322 8.35 17.99 4.07
CA LYS A 322 8.83 16.60 4.04
C LYS A 322 8.08 15.69 5.00
N ARG A 323 7.59 16.21 6.12
CA ARG A 323 6.87 15.44 7.15
C ARG A 323 5.89 16.33 7.90
N ARG A 324 4.62 15.95 7.94
CA ARG A 324 3.57 16.61 8.73
C ARG A 324 3.04 15.60 9.76
N THR A 325 2.52 16.10 10.89
CA THR A 325 1.93 15.28 11.97
C THR A 325 0.42 15.45 12.10
N GLU A 326 -0.20 16.22 11.20
CA GLU A 326 -1.60 16.64 11.31
C GLU A 326 -2.16 17.14 9.97
N GLY A 327 -3.48 17.08 9.82
CA GLY A 327 -4.21 17.63 8.67
C GLY A 327 -4.04 16.84 7.37
N ILE A 328 -2.92 17.04 6.67
CA ILE A 328 -2.59 16.34 5.41
C ILE A 328 -1.11 15.99 5.34
N PHE A 329 -0.75 14.95 4.58
CA PHE A 329 0.64 14.68 4.23
C PHE A 329 1.20 15.77 3.29
N PRO A 330 2.55 15.92 3.21
CA PRO A 330 3.18 16.73 2.18
C PRO A 330 2.68 16.36 0.78
N GLU A 331 2.45 17.37 -0.05
CA GLU A 331 1.83 17.19 -1.36
C GLU A 331 2.86 16.72 -2.42
N PRO A 332 2.56 15.68 -3.20
CA PRO A 332 3.40 15.25 -4.31
C PRO A 332 3.40 16.28 -5.45
N PRO A 333 4.39 16.24 -6.35
CA PRO A 333 4.41 17.10 -7.52
C PRO A 333 3.16 16.90 -8.40
N ARG A 334 2.69 17.96 -9.07
CA ARG A 334 1.54 17.89 -9.99
C ARG A 334 1.87 16.99 -11.20
N PRO A 335 0.93 16.16 -11.70
CA PRO A 335 1.14 15.26 -12.84
C PRO A 335 1.73 15.91 -14.10
N SER A 336 1.42 17.19 -14.33
CA SER A 336 1.91 18.01 -15.43
C SER A 336 3.42 18.28 -15.40
N SER A 337 4.10 18.01 -14.28
CA SER A 337 5.55 18.19 -14.10
C SER A 337 6.38 16.91 -14.30
N LEU A 338 5.74 15.76 -14.52
CA LEU A 338 6.43 14.50 -14.81
C LEU A 338 7.03 14.49 -16.22
N ASP A 339 8.17 13.83 -16.36
CA ASP A 339 8.69 13.47 -17.68
C ASP A 339 7.78 12.41 -18.33
N LYS A 340 7.47 12.61 -19.62
CA LYS A 340 6.65 11.70 -20.45
C LYS A 340 7.49 10.86 -21.43
N SER A 341 8.83 10.94 -21.38
CA SER A 341 9.73 10.24 -22.31
C SER A 341 9.70 8.71 -22.20
N ASP A 342 9.58 8.18 -20.98
CA ASP A 342 9.40 6.77 -20.65
C ASP A 342 7.98 6.57 -20.13
N PHE A 343 7.07 6.09 -20.97
CA PHE A 343 5.65 5.90 -20.62
C PHE A 343 5.43 5.03 -19.38
N LEU A 344 6.26 4.00 -19.14
CA LEU A 344 6.12 3.14 -17.97
C LEU A 344 6.73 3.77 -16.70
N GLY A 345 7.76 4.61 -16.85
CA GLY A 345 8.26 5.48 -15.78
C GLY A 345 7.23 6.54 -15.39
N PHE A 346 6.70 7.26 -16.39
CA PHE A 346 5.61 8.23 -16.24
C PHE A 346 4.39 7.63 -15.53
N TYR A 347 3.89 6.48 -15.98
CA TYR A 347 2.70 5.86 -15.39
C TYR A 347 2.95 5.32 -13.97
N ARG A 348 4.16 4.82 -13.66
CA ARG A 348 4.58 4.53 -12.27
C ARG A 348 4.52 5.79 -11.39
N ASP A 349 5.20 6.85 -11.79
CA ASP A 349 5.28 8.10 -11.02
C ASP A 349 3.89 8.73 -10.81
N LEU A 350 3.01 8.56 -11.80
CA LEU A 350 1.63 8.99 -11.75
C LEU A 350 0.76 8.16 -10.79
N LEU A 351 0.98 6.83 -10.68
CA LEU A 351 0.36 5.99 -9.65
C LEU A 351 0.86 6.34 -8.24
N ALA A 352 2.11 6.77 -8.10
CA ALA A 352 2.66 7.30 -6.86
C ALA A 352 2.05 8.65 -6.45
N ILE A 353 1.81 9.57 -7.41
CA ILE A 353 1.05 10.80 -7.17
C ILE A 353 -0.41 10.48 -6.79
N GLU A 354 -1.09 9.59 -7.52
CA GLU A 354 -2.47 9.20 -7.22
C GLU A 354 -2.61 8.62 -5.81
N THR A 355 -1.60 7.89 -5.33
CA THR A 355 -1.55 7.32 -3.98
C THR A 355 -1.61 8.41 -2.90
N LEU A 356 -0.71 9.39 -2.93
CA LEU A 356 -0.74 10.50 -1.96
C LEU A 356 -1.97 11.39 -2.12
N ALA A 357 -2.37 11.69 -3.36
CA ALA A 357 -3.54 12.50 -3.62
C ALA A 357 -4.83 11.83 -3.10
N THR A 358 -4.93 10.50 -3.18
CA THR A 358 -6.06 9.72 -2.62
C THR A 358 -6.07 9.79 -1.10
N LEU A 359 -4.91 9.65 -0.44
CA LEU A 359 -4.81 9.74 1.02
C LEU A 359 -5.16 11.15 1.53
N ASN A 360 -4.59 12.20 0.92
CA ASN A 360 -4.93 13.58 1.30
C ASN A 360 -6.40 13.91 1.01
N ALA A 361 -6.98 13.43 -0.09
CA ALA A 361 -8.41 13.61 -0.37
C ALA A 361 -9.31 12.85 0.64
N ALA A 362 -8.86 11.71 1.14
CA ALA A 362 -9.53 10.96 2.22
C ALA A 362 -9.50 11.75 3.54
N PHE A 363 -8.35 12.31 3.91
CA PHE A 363 -8.22 13.17 5.09
C PHE A 363 -9.11 14.41 4.96
N CYS A 364 -9.24 14.99 3.76
CA CYS A 364 -10.16 16.10 3.53
C CYS A 364 -11.65 15.70 3.62
N ASP A 365 -12.11 14.56 3.07
CA ASP A 365 -13.48 14.06 3.29
C ASP A 365 -13.77 13.86 4.79
N TYR A 366 -12.77 13.38 5.54
CA TYR A 366 -12.88 13.20 6.98
C TYR A 366 -12.98 14.54 7.73
N HIS A 367 -12.05 15.47 7.56
CA HIS A 367 -12.08 16.76 8.26
C HIS A 367 -13.29 17.62 7.87
N ILE A 368 -13.70 17.64 6.59
CA ILE A 368 -14.92 18.36 6.14
C ILE A 368 -16.18 17.80 6.81
N SER A 369 -16.20 16.52 7.15
CA SER A 369 -17.38 15.85 7.74
C SER A 369 -17.44 15.91 9.27
N HIS A 370 -16.37 16.35 9.95
CA HIS A 370 -16.29 16.31 11.43
C HIS A 370 -15.71 17.57 12.10
N CYS A 371 -14.96 18.41 11.40
CA CYS A 371 -14.37 19.62 11.98
C CYS A 371 -15.27 20.85 11.80
N PRO A 372 -15.16 21.85 12.70
CA PRO A 372 -15.77 23.16 12.47
C PRO A 372 -15.29 23.80 11.15
N PRO A 373 -16.15 24.54 10.44
CA PRO A 373 -15.74 25.37 9.31
C PRO A 373 -14.56 26.28 9.66
N SER A 374 -13.55 26.32 8.79
CA SER A 374 -12.43 27.27 8.91
C SER A 374 -11.81 27.60 7.55
N GLU A 375 -11.20 28.78 7.43
CA GLU A 375 -10.58 29.25 6.19
C GLU A 375 -9.41 28.34 5.74
N GLN A 376 -8.62 27.81 6.69
CA GLN A 376 -7.54 26.87 6.37
C GLN A 376 -8.10 25.54 5.83
N LEU A 377 -9.16 24.98 6.42
CA LEU A 377 -9.81 23.76 5.92
C LEU A 377 -10.32 23.94 4.49
N VAL A 378 -11.01 25.06 4.22
CA VAL A 378 -11.53 25.40 2.90
C VAL A 378 -10.41 25.57 1.88
N THR A 379 -9.34 26.28 2.25
CA THR A 379 -8.22 26.59 1.34
C THR A 379 -7.37 25.36 1.03
N VAL A 380 -6.98 24.59 2.05
CA VAL A 380 -6.14 23.38 1.89
C VAL A 380 -6.89 22.30 1.11
N CYS A 381 -8.13 21.99 1.49
CA CYS A 381 -8.85 20.91 0.83
C CYS A 381 -9.26 21.23 -0.61
N LYS A 382 -9.38 22.51 -0.98
CA LYS A 382 -9.56 22.93 -2.37
C LYS A 382 -8.36 22.53 -3.25
N GLU A 383 -7.13 22.76 -2.78
CA GLU A 383 -5.93 22.40 -3.55
C GLU A 383 -5.65 20.89 -3.53
N VAL A 384 -5.98 20.20 -2.45
CA VAL A 384 -5.97 18.73 -2.39
C VAL A 384 -6.93 18.10 -3.41
N PHE A 385 -8.17 18.60 -3.51
CA PHE A 385 -9.13 18.10 -4.50
C PHE A 385 -8.74 18.47 -5.94
N SER A 386 -8.13 19.64 -6.14
CA SER A 386 -7.49 20.04 -7.41
C SER A 386 -6.42 19.02 -7.83
N LEU A 387 -5.45 18.71 -6.96
CA LEU A 387 -4.40 17.72 -7.21
C LEU A 387 -4.94 16.30 -7.42
N TYR A 388 -5.98 15.90 -6.68
CA TYR A 388 -6.64 14.60 -6.86
C TYR A 388 -7.35 14.49 -8.22
N ASN A 389 -8.12 15.51 -8.62
CA ASN A 389 -8.76 15.54 -9.93
C ASN A 389 -7.71 15.53 -11.07
N ASP A 390 -6.65 16.34 -10.98
CA ASP A 390 -5.53 16.34 -11.93
C ASP A 390 -4.92 14.94 -12.08
N ALA A 391 -4.60 14.29 -10.95
CA ALA A 391 -4.03 12.95 -10.94
C ALA A 391 -4.98 11.92 -11.57
N ARG A 392 -6.28 12.01 -11.28
CA ARG A 392 -7.30 11.11 -11.84
C ARG A 392 -7.54 11.33 -13.33
N GLU A 393 -7.43 12.56 -13.84
CA GLU A 393 -7.54 12.83 -15.28
C GLU A 393 -6.30 12.32 -16.04
N TYR A 394 -5.10 12.57 -15.52
CA TYR A 394 -3.86 12.03 -16.10
C TYR A 394 -3.83 10.50 -16.04
N ILE A 395 -4.28 9.88 -14.93
CA ILE A 395 -4.43 8.42 -14.80
C ILE A 395 -5.40 7.89 -15.87
N LYS A 396 -6.52 8.58 -16.08
CA LYS A 396 -7.51 8.22 -17.12
C LYS A 396 -6.92 8.31 -18.53
N GLU A 397 -6.12 9.34 -18.82
CA GLU A 397 -5.38 9.45 -20.10
C GLU A 397 -4.38 8.30 -20.25
N ALA A 398 -3.48 8.11 -19.29
CA ALA A 398 -2.43 7.09 -19.33
C ALA A 398 -3.01 5.67 -19.47
N GLU A 399 -4.01 5.34 -18.64
CA GLU A 399 -4.69 4.05 -18.69
C GLU A 399 -5.50 3.87 -19.97
N SER A 400 -6.04 4.92 -20.60
CA SER A 400 -6.75 4.77 -21.89
C SER A 400 -5.81 4.37 -23.04
N HIS A 401 -4.55 4.81 -23.00
CA HIS A 401 -3.51 4.34 -23.91
C HIS A 401 -3.08 2.89 -23.56
N TYR A 402 -2.97 2.59 -22.27
CA TYR A 402 -2.55 1.28 -21.74
C TYR A 402 -3.60 0.17 -21.94
N ASP A 403 -4.90 0.47 -21.92
CA ASP A 403 -5.98 -0.52 -21.97
C ASP A 403 -6.14 -1.19 -23.35
N CYS A 404 -5.49 -0.64 -24.39
CA CYS A 404 -5.43 -1.18 -25.76
C CYS A 404 -3.99 -1.50 -26.21
N GLN A 405 -3.30 -2.33 -25.44
CA GLN A 405 -2.04 -2.94 -25.87
C GLN A 405 -2.03 -4.46 -25.66
N ASP A 406 -1.01 -5.11 -26.22
CA ASP A 406 -0.73 -6.52 -26.02
C ASP A 406 0.40 -6.66 -24.99
N PHE A 407 0.11 -7.39 -23.92
CA PHE A 407 0.94 -7.55 -22.73
C PHE A 407 1.90 -8.75 -22.80
N HIS A 408 1.81 -9.54 -23.87
CA HIS A 408 2.64 -10.72 -24.04
C HIS A 408 3.16 -10.85 -25.48
N PRO A 409 4.46 -11.12 -25.70
CA PRO A 409 5.06 -11.13 -27.04
C PRO A 409 4.50 -12.21 -27.99
N LYS A 410 3.77 -13.21 -27.47
CA LYS A 410 3.06 -14.23 -28.29
C LYS A 410 1.60 -13.87 -28.63
N CYS A 411 1.07 -12.71 -28.25
CA CYS A 411 -0.34 -12.37 -28.56
C CYS A 411 -0.70 -12.49 -30.05
N ASP A 412 0.25 -12.12 -30.91
CA ASP A 412 0.18 -12.25 -32.37
C ASP A 412 0.18 -13.70 -32.87
N GLU A 413 0.81 -14.62 -32.13
CA GLU A 413 0.91 -16.06 -32.41
C GLU A 413 -0.37 -16.77 -31.95
N TRP A 414 -0.80 -16.49 -30.72
CA TRP A 414 -2.01 -17.02 -30.10
C TRP A 414 -3.30 -16.56 -30.82
N THR A 415 -3.33 -15.32 -31.32
CA THR A 415 -4.41 -14.84 -32.20
C THR A 415 -4.53 -15.71 -33.46
N LYS A 416 -3.41 -16.07 -34.09
CA LYS A 416 -3.36 -16.94 -35.28
C LYS A 416 -3.70 -18.41 -34.96
N GLN A 417 -3.59 -18.81 -33.69
CA GLN A 417 -4.01 -20.13 -33.17
C GLN A 417 -5.50 -20.16 -32.75
N GLY A 418 -6.21 -19.03 -32.79
CA GLY A 418 -7.63 -18.93 -32.43
C GLY A 418 -7.89 -18.79 -30.92
N GLU A 419 -6.88 -18.44 -30.12
CA GLU A 419 -7.03 -18.26 -28.67
C GLU A 419 -8.02 -17.13 -28.31
N CYS A 420 -8.25 -16.16 -29.20
CA CYS A 420 -9.19 -15.05 -29.01
C CYS A 420 -10.65 -15.46 -28.77
N ASP A 421 -11.01 -16.70 -29.15
CA ASP A 421 -12.33 -17.30 -28.95
C ASP A 421 -12.28 -18.58 -28.09
N GLN A 422 -11.12 -19.25 -27.98
CA GLN A 422 -10.93 -20.43 -27.13
C GLN A 422 -10.58 -20.07 -25.67
N ASN A 423 -9.79 -19.01 -25.48
CA ASN A 423 -9.27 -18.55 -24.19
C ASN A 423 -9.63 -17.07 -23.98
N VAL A 424 -10.92 -16.79 -24.14
CA VAL A 424 -11.50 -15.43 -24.16
C VAL A 424 -11.05 -14.61 -22.96
N GLY A 425 -11.07 -15.16 -21.74
CA GLY A 425 -10.68 -14.43 -20.53
C GLY A 425 -9.25 -13.89 -20.58
N TYR A 426 -8.28 -14.78 -20.79
CA TYR A 426 -6.87 -14.41 -20.83
C TYR A 426 -6.56 -13.46 -22.01
N MET A 427 -7.14 -13.71 -23.19
CA MET A 427 -6.89 -12.89 -24.38
C MET A 427 -7.59 -11.52 -24.32
N MET A 428 -8.77 -11.42 -23.68
CA MET A 428 -9.49 -10.17 -23.42
C MET A 428 -8.81 -9.26 -22.38
N GLU A 429 -7.77 -9.73 -21.69
CA GLU A 429 -6.92 -8.91 -20.82
C GLU A 429 -5.52 -8.71 -21.40
N THR A 430 -4.89 -9.80 -21.84
CA THR A 430 -3.47 -9.86 -22.21
C THR A 430 -3.22 -9.50 -23.67
N CYS A 431 -4.17 -9.79 -24.57
CA CYS A 431 -3.96 -9.74 -26.02
C CYS A 431 -5.07 -8.98 -26.75
N ARG A 432 -5.53 -7.89 -26.12
CA ARG A 432 -6.71 -7.12 -26.53
C ARG A 432 -6.57 -6.49 -27.91
N LYS A 433 -5.36 -6.07 -28.26
CA LYS A 433 -5.07 -5.39 -29.52
C LYS A 433 -4.91 -6.40 -30.65
N ALA A 434 -4.14 -7.47 -30.45
CA ALA A 434 -3.99 -8.56 -31.40
C ALA A 434 -5.35 -9.23 -31.75
N CYS A 435 -6.20 -9.49 -30.75
CA CYS A 435 -7.53 -10.06 -30.98
C CYS A 435 -8.58 -9.07 -31.55
N GLY A 436 -8.24 -7.81 -31.82
CA GLY A 436 -9.20 -6.78 -32.23
C GLY A 436 -10.30 -6.50 -31.18
N ARG A 437 -10.05 -6.84 -29.91
CA ARG A 437 -10.98 -6.69 -28.78
C ARG A 437 -10.84 -5.35 -28.06
N CYS A 438 -9.92 -4.49 -28.50
CA CYS A 438 -9.87 -3.06 -28.19
C CYS A 438 -11.18 -2.36 -28.57
N SER A 439 -12.14 -2.44 -27.66
CA SER A 439 -13.32 -1.60 -27.70
C SER A 439 -12.95 -0.23 -27.12
N PRO A 440 -13.44 0.90 -27.68
CA PRO A 440 -13.67 2.11 -26.89
C PRO A 440 -14.85 1.85 -25.94
N LYS A 441 -14.70 0.87 -25.03
CA LYS A 441 -15.59 0.70 -23.89
C LYS A 441 -15.59 2.04 -23.16
N LYS A 442 -16.77 2.52 -22.75
CA LYS A 442 -16.84 3.50 -21.66
C LYS A 442 -16.08 2.86 -20.50
N MET A 443 -14.87 3.34 -20.24
CA MET A 443 -13.97 2.70 -19.31
C MET A 443 -14.66 2.68 -17.95
N TYR A 444 -14.58 1.56 -17.23
CA TYR A 444 -15.06 1.46 -15.85
C TYR A 444 -14.09 2.16 -14.89
N PHE A 445 -13.68 3.39 -15.26
CA PHE A 445 -13.53 4.43 -14.27
C PHE A 445 -14.90 4.72 -13.68
N PRO A 446 -15.04 4.65 -12.36
CA PRO A 446 -16.01 5.45 -11.68
C PRO A 446 -15.91 6.92 -12.13
N GLU A 447 -17.02 7.52 -12.55
CA GLU A 447 -17.17 8.96 -12.40
C GLU A 447 -17.29 9.23 -10.89
N THR A 448 -16.13 9.41 -10.26
CA THR A 448 -15.92 9.83 -8.88
C THR A 448 -14.97 11.01 -8.85
N THR A 449 -15.34 12.03 -9.62
CA THR A 449 -14.94 13.42 -9.35
C THR A 449 -15.14 13.73 -7.88
N THR A 450 -14.32 14.63 -7.31
CA THR A 450 -14.56 15.17 -5.96
C THR A 450 -15.72 16.16 -5.88
N LYS A 451 -16.54 16.30 -6.92
CA LYS A 451 -17.71 17.20 -6.99
C LYS A 451 -18.59 17.16 -5.74
N ASP A 452 -18.88 16.00 -5.17
CA ASP A 452 -19.66 15.88 -3.92
C ASP A 452 -18.94 16.49 -2.70
N LEU A 453 -17.61 16.40 -2.66
CA LEU A 453 -16.76 17.01 -1.63
C LEU A 453 -16.57 18.51 -1.87
N GLU A 454 -16.47 18.93 -3.13
CA GLU A 454 -16.43 20.33 -3.53
C GLU A 454 -17.76 21.03 -3.22
N GLU A 455 -18.90 20.36 -3.38
CA GLU A 455 -20.21 20.85 -2.95
C GLU A 455 -20.31 20.97 -1.42
N LYS A 456 -19.80 19.99 -0.65
CA LYS A 456 -19.62 20.14 0.82
C LYS A 456 -18.73 21.35 1.16
N LEU A 457 -17.60 21.49 0.48
CA LEU A 457 -16.59 22.53 0.74
C LEU A 457 -17.12 23.93 0.39
N GLN A 458 -17.90 24.06 -0.70
CA GLN A 458 -18.59 25.29 -1.07
C GLN A 458 -19.71 25.66 -0.08
N LYS A 459 -20.41 24.68 0.51
CA LYS A 459 -21.37 24.93 1.60
C LYS A 459 -20.64 25.46 2.84
N MET A 460 -19.56 24.80 3.26
CA MET A 460 -18.71 25.23 4.37
C MET A 460 -18.11 26.63 4.14
N ALA A 461 -17.69 26.95 2.91
CA ALA A 461 -17.18 28.26 2.54
C ALA A 461 -18.24 29.38 2.62
N LYS A 462 -19.52 29.06 2.37
CA LYS A 462 -20.65 29.99 2.54
C LYS A 462 -21.01 30.19 4.02
N GLU A 463 -20.87 29.17 4.85
CA GLU A 463 -21.07 29.25 6.30
C GLU A 463 -20.00 30.12 7.01
N LEU A 464 -18.85 30.33 6.35
CA LEU A 464 -17.81 31.26 6.78
C LEU A 464 -18.01 32.71 6.27
N GLN A 465 -18.94 32.93 5.33
CA GLN A 465 -19.27 34.29 4.92
C GLN A 465 -20.14 34.96 6.01
N PRO A 466 -19.90 36.23 6.35
CA PRO A 466 -20.73 36.94 7.33
C PRO A 466 -22.21 36.91 6.93
N LEU A 467 -23.11 36.80 7.91
CA LEU A 467 -24.55 37.00 7.74
C LEU A 467 -24.86 38.49 7.49
N SER A 468 -24.48 38.98 6.32
CA SER A 468 -24.79 40.33 5.84
C SER A 468 -26.02 40.31 4.93
N GLU A 469 -26.93 41.27 5.16
CA GLU A 469 -28.14 41.56 4.38
C GLU A 469 -29.31 40.58 4.55
N ASP A 470 -30.00 40.74 5.68
CA ASP A 470 -31.44 40.48 5.78
C ASP A 470 -32.19 41.39 4.75
N PRO A 471 -32.96 40.83 3.78
CA PRO A 471 -33.46 41.60 2.63
C PRO A 471 -34.41 42.77 2.95
N ASP A 472 -35.03 42.79 4.13
CA ASP A 472 -36.11 43.75 4.43
C ASP A 472 -35.65 45.17 4.81
N GLN A 473 -34.34 45.45 4.89
CA GLN A 473 -33.84 46.82 5.20
C GLN A 473 -33.53 47.72 3.99
N GLN A 474 -33.79 47.31 2.74
CA GLN A 474 -33.66 48.18 1.55
C GLN A 474 -35.00 48.77 1.04
N LYS A 475 -35.80 49.37 1.94
CA LYS A 475 -36.98 50.19 1.58
C LYS A 475 -37.06 51.51 2.35
N GLY A 476 -36.17 52.43 2.01
CA GLY A 476 -36.11 53.79 2.55
C GLY A 476 -34.65 54.30 2.57
N ALA A 477 -34.28 55.42 1.95
CA ALA A 477 -35.08 56.38 1.18
C ALA A 477 -34.30 56.93 -0.01
N VAL A 478 -35.03 57.35 -1.06
CA VAL A 478 -34.49 58.11 -2.19
C VAL A 478 -34.84 59.58 -2.02
N ALA A 479 -33.86 60.44 -1.76
CA ALA A 479 -34.02 61.89 -1.76
C ALA A 479 -32.74 62.60 -2.24
N SER A 480 -32.94 63.49 -3.22
CA SER A 480 -31.95 64.33 -3.91
C SER A 480 -30.98 65.14 -3.05
N SER A 481 -29.74 65.30 -3.53
CA SER A 481 -28.80 66.35 -3.10
C SER A 481 -29.31 67.77 -3.42
N PRO A 482 -28.72 68.80 -2.81
CA PRO A 482 -27.83 69.67 -3.60
C PRO A 482 -26.40 69.77 -3.05
N LYS A 483 -25.52 70.43 -3.82
CA LYS A 483 -24.11 70.71 -3.50
C LYS A 483 -23.99 71.96 -2.62
N ASP A 484 -22.95 72.07 -1.80
CA ASP A 484 -22.05 73.23 -1.93
C ASP A 484 -20.64 73.04 -1.32
N ARG A 485 -19.69 73.79 -1.90
CA ARG A 485 -18.36 74.27 -1.43
C ARG A 485 -17.34 73.37 -0.70
N ALA A 486 -16.07 73.76 -0.82
CA ALA A 486 -14.91 73.04 -0.28
C ALA A 486 -13.92 73.98 0.44
N THR A 487 -13.30 73.46 1.50
CA THR A 487 -11.88 73.66 1.87
C THR A 487 -11.43 72.53 2.82
N PRO A 488 -10.12 72.25 2.99
CA PRO A 488 -9.62 71.05 3.69
C PRO A 488 -9.00 71.36 5.08
N VAL A 489 -8.18 70.43 5.60
CA VAL A 489 -6.99 70.60 6.49
C VAL A 489 -7.02 69.83 7.85
N VAL A 490 -6.03 68.94 7.99
CA VAL A 490 -5.36 68.41 9.22
C VAL A 490 -5.99 67.30 10.10
N ILE A 491 -5.10 66.39 10.48
CA ILE A 491 -5.22 65.30 11.46
C ILE A 491 -4.62 65.75 12.81
N PRO A 492 -5.31 65.61 13.95
CA PRO A 492 -4.68 65.59 15.27
C PRO A 492 -4.30 64.15 15.68
N GLN A 493 -3.08 63.96 16.19
CA GLN A 493 -2.74 62.74 16.94
C GLN A 493 -3.06 62.89 18.44
N HIS A 494 -3.10 61.74 19.13
CA HIS A 494 -3.04 61.54 20.58
C HIS A 494 -3.19 62.73 21.54
N GLU A 495 -4.10 62.57 22.51
CA GLU A 495 -3.74 62.66 23.93
C GLU A 495 -4.69 61.83 24.83
N GLN A 496 -4.12 61.19 25.84
CA GLN A 496 -4.75 60.73 27.09
C GLN A 496 -4.12 61.59 28.19
N PRO A 497 -4.80 61.95 29.31
CA PRO A 497 -5.01 60.96 30.41
C PRO A 497 -6.17 61.23 31.41
N VAL A 498 -6.13 60.47 32.52
CA VAL A 498 -6.71 60.69 33.88
C VAL A 498 -8.04 59.99 34.21
N VAL A 499 -8.12 59.53 35.46
CA VAL A 499 -9.12 58.65 36.09
C VAL A 499 -9.86 59.39 37.21
N VAL A 500 -11.15 59.09 37.43
CA VAL A 500 -11.86 59.39 38.69
C VAL A 500 -12.72 58.20 39.11
N VAL A 501 -12.74 57.86 40.41
CA VAL A 501 -13.53 56.76 41.02
C VAL A 501 -14.04 57.22 42.39
N PRO A 502 -15.38 57.19 42.64
CA PRO A 502 -15.91 56.48 43.83
C PRO A 502 -17.36 55.92 43.66
N ARG A 503 -18.02 55.19 44.59
CA ARG A 503 -17.68 54.21 45.67
C ARG A 503 -18.94 54.00 46.56
N ASN A 504 -19.30 52.78 46.99
CA ASN A 504 -20.11 52.46 48.20
C ASN A 504 -20.29 50.92 48.39
N THR A 505 -19.79 50.29 49.47
CA THR A 505 -20.42 49.90 50.79
C THR A 505 -21.38 48.67 50.72
N GLN A 506 -21.19 47.49 51.37
CA GLN A 506 -20.84 47.03 52.77
C GLN A 506 -22.08 46.73 53.68
N PRO A 507 -22.01 45.92 54.79
CA PRO A 507 -21.10 44.81 55.20
C PRO A 507 -21.77 43.62 56.02
N MET A 508 -20.96 42.83 56.77
CA MET A 508 -21.25 41.88 57.91
C MET A 508 -21.63 40.41 57.58
N VAL A 509 -21.34 39.33 58.36
CA VAL A 509 -20.71 39.06 59.70
C VAL A 509 -19.70 37.85 59.61
N GLN A 510 -18.83 37.59 60.61
CA GLN A 510 -17.84 36.48 60.70
C GLN A 510 -18.37 35.23 61.50
N ASN A 511 -17.70 34.08 61.79
CA ASN A 511 -16.32 33.69 62.21
C ASN A 511 -16.05 32.16 61.97
N LEU A 512 -14.86 31.69 61.57
CA LEU A 512 -13.68 31.13 62.34
C LEU A 512 -13.90 29.82 63.16
N PRO A 513 -13.00 28.80 63.10
CA PRO A 513 -11.55 28.88 63.39
C PRO A 513 -10.56 28.44 62.26
N LEU A 514 -9.32 28.03 62.61
CA LEU A 514 -8.06 28.24 61.84
C LEU A 514 -7.28 26.99 61.33
N SER A 515 -6.25 27.24 60.52
CA SER A 515 -5.49 26.30 59.66
C SER A 515 -3.95 26.38 59.79
N PRO A 516 -3.18 25.53 59.06
CA PRO A 516 -1.79 25.82 58.65
C PRO A 516 -1.63 26.01 57.10
N PRO A 517 -0.47 26.50 56.59
CA PRO A 517 -0.42 27.23 55.30
C PRO A 517 0.33 26.57 54.11
N PRO A 518 0.12 27.06 52.87
CA PRO A 518 0.92 26.77 51.66
C PRO A 518 2.09 27.77 51.42
N PRO A 519 3.03 27.50 50.48
CA PRO A 519 4.27 28.27 50.29
C PRO A 519 4.19 29.47 49.30
N PRO A 520 5.13 30.44 49.35
CA PRO A 520 5.19 31.63 48.49
C PRO A 520 6.18 31.54 47.30
N SER A 521 6.22 32.59 46.46
CA SER A 521 7.24 32.84 45.41
C SER A 521 7.49 34.37 45.24
N PRO A 522 8.28 34.87 44.25
CA PRO A 522 9.60 35.48 44.47
C PRO A 522 9.64 37.04 44.42
N ALA A 523 10.83 37.64 44.58
CA ALA A 523 11.07 39.10 44.65
C ALA A 523 12.22 39.61 43.74
N PRO A 524 12.31 40.93 43.41
CA PRO A 524 13.25 41.49 42.41
C PRO A 524 14.30 42.48 43.06
N PRO A 525 14.97 43.50 42.44
CA PRO A 525 16.41 43.79 42.68
C PRO A 525 16.76 45.20 43.24
N VAL A 526 18.07 45.50 43.39
CA VAL A 526 18.67 46.75 43.99
C VAL A 526 19.98 47.15 43.26
N GLY A 527 20.45 48.42 43.33
CA GLY A 527 21.80 48.82 42.85
C GLY A 527 22.21 50.31 43.00
N SER A 528 23.37 50.67 42.38
CA SER A 528 23.85 52.04 42.00
C SER A 528 24.39 53.01 43.09
N PRO A 529 25.10 54.14 42.75
CA PRO A 529 25.52 54.65 41.42
C PRO A 529 27.05 54.86 41.08
N PRO A 530 27.75 56.05 41.14
CA PRO A 530 28.51 56.58 39.97
C PRO A 530 30.07 56.83 40.08
N PRO A 531 30.73 58.02 39.87
CA PRO A 531 32.06 58.15 39.20
C PRO A 531 33.11 58.93 40.07
N PRO A 532 34.11 59.75 39.58
CA PRO A 532 34.84 59.91 38.29
C PRO A 532 36.39 59.75 38.52
N PRO A 533 37.37 60.37 37.79
CA PRO A 533 37.49 60.95 36.42
C PRO A 533 38.48 60.08 35.55
N SER A 534 39.38 60.48 34.62
CA SER A 534 39.87 61.73 33.96
C SER A 534 40.50 61.44 32.56
N SER A 535 41.08 62.43 31.87
CA SER A 535 41.86 62.36 30.59
C SER A 535 42.66 63.68 30.39
N PRO A 536 43.40 64.01 29.28
CA PRO A 536 43.77 63.31 28.01
C PRO A 536 45.33 63.33 27.79
N PRO A 537 45.98 63.40 26.59
CA PRO A 537 45.61 63.18 25.17
C PRO A 537 46.53 62.16 24.41
N SER A 538 46.42 62.09 23.06
CA SER A 538 46.96 60.99 22.21
C SER A 538 47.67 61.42 20.92
N PRO A 539 48.53 60.55 20.31
CA PRO A 539 48.87 60.55 18.88
C PRO A 539 48.36 59.28 18.13
N PRO A 540 48.41 59.21 16.78
CA PRO A 540 47.61 58.27 15.98
C PRO A 540 48.43 57.14 15.27
N PRO A 541 47.92 56.47 14.22
CA PRO A 541 47.54 55.06 14.24
C PRO A 541 48.62 54.09 13.70
N SER A 542 48.50 52.81 14.07
CA SER A 542 49.20 51.69 13.42
C SER A 542 48.25 50.56 13.01
N VAL A 543 48.65 49.78 12.02
CA VAL A 543 47.80 48.79 11.33
C VAL A 543 47.35 47.67 12.29
N SER A 544 46.05 47.43 12.37
CA SER A 544 45.48 46.33 13.15
C SER A 544 45.82 44.96 12.53
N PRO A 545 46.46 44.02 13.26
CA PRO A 545 46.56 42.64 12.82
C PRO A 545 45.19 41.95 12.83
N SER A 546 44.99 40.97 11.96
CA SER A 546 43.80 40.11 12.01
C SER A 546 43.72 39.35 13.34
N PRO A 547 42.53 39.12 13.91
CA PRO A 547 42.39 38.42 15.19
C PRO A 547 42.86 36.96 15.08
N SER A 548 43.62 36.52 16.08
CA SER A 548 44.16 35.16 16.19
C SER A 548 43.06 34.09 16.14
N PRO A 549 43.33 32.90 15.58
CA PRO A 549 42.36 31.81 15.55
C PRO A 549 41.97 31.36 16.97
N SER A 550 40.69 31.04 17.15
CA SER A 550 40.18 30.47 18.39
C SER A 550 40.74 29.05 18.63
N PRO A 551 40.87 28.62 19.90
CA PRO A 551 41.47 27.33 20.22
C PRO A 551 40.68 26.17 19.59
N PRO A 552 41.37 25.09 19.15
CA PRO A 552 40.74 24.00 18.42
C PRO A 552 39.67 23.31 19.27
N LYS A 553 38.44 23.24 18.76
CA LYS A 553 37.36 22.49 19.40
C LYS A 553 37.71 21.01 19.44
N VAL A 554 37.83 20.46 20.65
CA VAL A 554 37.92 19.01 20.87
C VAL A 554 36.65 18.37 20.30
N LEU A 555 36.81 17.50 19.31
CA LEU A 555 35.70 16.81 18.65
C LEU A 555 35.28 15.61 19.49
N SER A 556 33.97 15.44 19.70
CA SER A 556 33.43 14.23 20.32
C SER A 556 33.65 13.01 19.41
N GLU A 557 33.68 11.80 20.00
CA GLU A 557 33.77 10.53 19.25
C GLU A 557 32.77 10.46 18.09
N LYS A 558 31.50 10.84 18.34
CA LYS A 558 30.46 10.87 17.29
C LYS A 558 30.79 11.82 16.14
N GLN A 559 31.46 12.95 16.41
CA GLN A 559 31.94 13.88 15.37
C GLN A 559 33.19 13.38 14.65
N LEU A 560 34.09 12.67 15.34
CA LEU A 560 35.25 12.01 14.73
C LEU A 560 34.81 10.87 13.79
N LEU A 561 33.85 10.05 14.21
CA LEU A 561 33.25 8.99 13.38
C LEU A 561 32.56 9.58 12.14
N VAL A 562 31.73 10.62 12.30
CA VAL A 562 31.10 11.32 11.17
C VAL A 562 32.15 11.97 10.25
N ARG A 563 33.31 12.39 10.77
CA ARG A 563 34.42 12.88 9.95
C ARG A 563 35.07 11.76 9.13
N CYS A 564 35.28 10.56 9.69
CA CYS A 564 35.80 9.41 8.95
C CYS A 564 34.93 9.04 7.74
N TYR A 565 33.60 8.97 7.91
CA TYR A 565 32.67 8.69 6.81
C TYR A 565 32.47 9.87 5.82
N ARG A 566 33.12 11.01 6.05
CA ARG A 566 33.15 12.17 5.14
C ARG A 566 34.51 12.40 4.46
N LEU A 567 35.53 11.62 4.82
CA LEU A 567 36.83 11.63 4.16
C LEU A 567 36.86 10.57 3.06
N THR A 568 37.39 10.91 1.89
CA THR A 568 37.50 10.00 0.73
C THR A 568 38.65 9.00 0.91
N LEU A 569 38.53 8.14 1.91
CA LEU A 569 39.54 7.14 2.30
C LEU A 569 39.34 5.80 1.57
N PRO A 570 40.42 5.07 1.22
CA PRO A 570 40.34 3.67 0.83
C PRO A 570 39.64 2.81 1.89
N ARG A 571 38.92 1.74 1.49
CA ARG A 571 38.14 0.87 2.41
C ARG A 571 39.00 0.25 3.54
N THR A 572 40.31 0.16 3.35
CA THR A 572 41.30 -0.23 4.37
C THR A 572 41.53 0.87 5.43
N GLU A 573 41.76 2.11 5.01
CA GLU A 573 42.04 3.27 5.89
C GLU A 573 40.79 3.78 6.62
N VAL A 574 39.58 3.56 6.06
CA VAL A 574 38.30 3.84 6.77
C VAL A 574 38.26 3.11 8.12
N LYS A 575 38.76 1.87 8.19
CA LYS A 575 38.81 1.11 9.45
C LYS A 575 39.74 1.75 10.47
N ASP A 576 40.96 2.08 10.06
CA ASP A 576 41.96 2.73 10.93
C ASP A 576 41.45 4.09 11.43
N CYS A 577 40.71 4.83 10.59
CA CYS A 577 40.06 6.09 10.96
C CYS A 577 38.98 5.86 12.04
N VAL A 578 38.08 4.89 11.84
CA VAL A 578 37.02 4.55 12.80
C VAL A 578 37.61 4.07 14.14
N ASP A 579 38.68 3.26 14.11
CA ASP A 579 39.33 2.73 15.31
C ASP A 579 40.26 3.76 16.00
N ALA A 580 40.60 4.88 15.34
CA ALA A 580 41.17 6.07 15.96
C ALA A 580 40.09 6.98 16.57
N ALA A 581 38.98 7.20 15.85
CA ALA A 581 37.85 8.01 16.29
C ALA A 581 37.23 7.50 17.61
N LYS A 582 37.06 6.18 17.74
CA LYS A 582 36.63 5.49 18.98
C LYS A 582 37.57 5.67 20.18
N LYS A 583 38.82 6.07 19.93
CA LYS A 583 39.82 6.38 20.97
C LYS A 583 39.90 7.88 21.28
N GLY A 584 39.00 8.69 20.70
CA GLY A 584 39.04 10.14 20.78
C GLY A 584 40.17 10.79 19.96
N ILE A 585 40.86 10.01 19.11
CA ILE A 585 42.01 10.48 18.33
C ILE A 585 41.53 10.94 16.96
N LEU A 586 41.95 12.13 16.54
CA LEU A 586 41.73 12.60 15.18
C LEU A 586 42.64 11.84 14.21
N TYR A 587 42.05 11.13 13.26
CA TYR A 587 42.77 10.51 12.15
C TYR A 587 43.15 11.55 11.10
N GLU A 588 44.43 11.56 10.71
CA GLU A 588 44.91 12.30 9.54
C GLU A 588 45.21 11.31 8.41
N ALA A 589 44.59 11.55 7.24
CA ALA A 589 44.77 10.71 6.06
C ALA A 589 46.21 10.79 5.54
N LYS A 590 46.79 9.66 5.14
CA LYS A 590 48.12 9.65 4.51
C LYS A 590 48.00 10.28 3.12
N GLN A 591 48.73 11.37 2.88
CA GLN A 591 48.72 12.04 1.59
C GLN A 591 49.42 11.19 0.51
N ASN A 592 48.65 10.39 -0.22
CA ASN A 592 49.11 9.77 -1.46
C ASN A 592 49.13 10.84 -2.56
N ALA A 593 50.30 11.06 -3.16
CA ALA A 593 50.50 12.11 -4.16
C ALA A 593 50.22 11.62 -5.59
N GLY A 594 49.40 12.37 -6.33
CA GLY A 594 49.15 12.15 -7.75
C GLY A 594 47.86 11.34 -8.05
N ALA A 595 47.08 11.66 -9.08
CA ALA A 595 47.19 12.81 -9.98
C ALA A 595 45.84 13.25 -10.56
N VAL A 596 45.71 14.55 -10.81
CA VAL A 596 44.80 15.12 -11.80
C VAL A 596 45.68 15.62 -12.95
N THR A 597 45.35 15.28 -14.19
CA THR A 597 45.82 16.01 -15.37
C THR A 597 44.88 15.78 -16.55
N SER A 598 44.82 16.76 -17.44
CA SER A 598 43.84 16.86 -18.52
C SER A 598 44.51 16.87 -19.89
N MET A 599 43.77 16.37 -20.88
CA MET A 599 43.86 16.72 -22.31
C MET A 599 45.11 16.36 -23.15
N GLU A 600 44.76 15.80 -24.33
CA GLU A 600 45.35 16.05 -25.65
C GLU A 600 46.63 15.37 -26.17
N THR A 601 46.64 15.30 -27.51
CA THR A 601 47.70 14.93 -28.47
C THR A 601 48.24 13.50 -28.46
N ALA A 602 47.97 12.79 -29.56
CA ALA A 602 48.60 11.52 -29.90
C ALA A 602 49.85 11.74 -30.77
N THR A 603 50.93 10.98 -30.52
CA THR A 603 51.96 10.75 -31.54
C THR A 603 52.52 9.32 -31.46
N ARG A 604 52.99 8.83 -32.62
CA ARG A 604 53.76 7.59 -32.89
C ARG A 604 54.90 7.37 -31.86
N THR A 605 55.40 6.14 -31.61
CA THR A 605 56.00 5.25 -32.64
C THR A 605 56.12 3.77 -32.22
N LYS A 606 56.22 2.90 -33.24
CA LYS A 606 56.39 1.42 -33.25
C LYS A 606 57.35 0.79 -32.23
N SER A 607 57.01 -0.42 -31.77
CA SER A 607 57.71 -1.71 -32.07
C SER A 607 56.99 -2.86 -31.33
N ASP A 608 57.03 -4.13 -31.74
CA ASP A 608 57.02 -4.73 -33.09
C ASP A 608 56.44 -6.18 -32.98
N LEU A 609 55.97 -6.77 -34.10
CA LEU A 609 55.86 -8.22 -34.44
C LEU A 609 55.50 -9.24 -33.30
N THR A 610 54.51 -10.15 -33.35
CA THR A 610 53.67 -10.79 -34.41
C THR A 610 52.60 -11.70 -33.71
N SER A 611 51.64 -12.45 -34.29
CA SER A 611 51.18 -12.71 -35.68
C SER A 611 49.65 -13.08 -35.74
N TYR A 612 49.29 -14.34 -36.09
CA TYR A 612 47.98 -14.89 -36.53
C TYR A 612 48.00 -16.45 -36.41
N PRO A 613 46.93 -17.26 -36.67
CA PRO A 613 45.60 -16.97 -37.27
C PRO A 613 44.38 -17.51 -36.47
N ALA A 614 43.21 -17.63 -37.13
CA ALA A 614 41.86 -17.68 -36.55
C ALA A 614 41.08 -19.02 -36.70
N SER A 615 39.96 -19.12 -35.98
CA SER A 615 38.73 -19.91 -36.26
C SER A 615 37.65 -19.46 -35.25
N GLU A 616 36.52 -18.86 -35.64
CA GLU A 616 35.27 -19.42 -36.21
C GLU A 616 34.20 -19.89 -35.19
N ASP A 617 33.31 -18.92 -34.87
CA ASP A 617 31.83 -19.03 -34.83
C ASP A 617 31.06 -19.66 -33.62
N VAL A 618 29.73 -19.50 -33.68
CA VAL A 618 28.64 -19.84 -32.74
C VAL A 618 28.44 -18.87 -31.57
N GLY A 619 27.58 -17.86 -31.81
CA GLY A 619 27.18 -16.87 -30.81
C GLY A 619 26.17 -17.38 -29.77
N GLN A 620 26.36 -16.98 -28.50
CA GLN A 620 25.47 -17.32 -27.38
C GLN A 620 24.45 -16.20 -27.12
N LYS A 621 23.18 -16.59 -26.91
CA LYS A 621 22.07 -15.64 -26.73
C LYS A 621 22.06 -14.95 -25.37
N ASP A 622 21.35 -13.83 -25.34
CA ASP A 622 21.26 -12.89 -24.23
C ASP A 622 20.78 -13.51 -22.91
N VAL A 623 21.57 -13.30 -21.85
CA VAL A 623 21.22 -13.58 -20.44
C VAL A 623 21.32 -12.28 -19.62
N THR A 624 21.51 -11.11 -20.27
CA THR A 624 21.76 -9.85 -19.56
C THR A 624 20.49 -9.15 -19.06
N SER A 625 19.34 -9.43 -19.69
CA SER A 625 18.06 -8.78 -19.37
C SER A 625 17.55 -9.11 -17.96
N SER A 626 17.31 -10.38 -17.64
CA SER A 626 16.76 -10.78 -16.33
C SER A 626 17.71 -10.47 -15.17
N ARG A 627 19.03 -10.45 -15.42
CA ARG A 627 20.03 -10.18 -14.38
C ARG A 627 19.95 -8.73 -13.89
N ARG A 628 19.79 -7.76 -14.80
CA ARG A 628 19.65 -6.33 -14.46
C ARG A 628 18.41 -5.98 -13.63
N ILE A 629 17.37 -6.83 -13.64
CA ILE A 629 16.19 -6.62 -12.80
C ILE A 629 16.54 -6.99 -11.35
N MET A 630 17.03 -8.21 -11.12
CA MET A 630 17.52 -8.65 -9.80
C MET A 630 18.62 -7.74 -9.23
N GLU A 631 19.55 -7.28 -10.07
CA GLU A 631 20.71 -6.49 -9.64
C GLU A 631 20.26 -5.12 -9.09
N ARG A 632 19.22 -4.52 -9.68
CA ARG A 632 18.63 -3.27 -9.20
C ARG A 632 17.79 -3.44 -7.93
N ASP A 633 17.01 -4.52 -7.84
CA ASP A 633 16.24 -4.84 -6.63
C ASP A 633 17.17 -5.12 -5.42
N LEU A 634 18.43 -5.52 -5.67
CA LEU A 634 19.47 -5.56 -4.65
C LEU A 634 20.09 -4.17 -4.38
N GLU A 635 20.46 -3.40 -5.40
CA GLU A 635 21.22 -2.14 -5.22
C GLU A 635 20.52 -1.14 -4.30
N ASP A 636 19.20 -0.90 -4.46
CA ASP A 636 18.44 0.01 -3.60
C ASP A 636 18.27 -0.50 -2.14
N LEU A 637 18.59 -1.78 -1.87
CA LEU A 637 18.67 -2.36 -0.51
C LEU A 637 20.11 -2.39 0.07
N THR A 638 21.16 -2.09 -0.71
CA THR A 638 22.56 -2.17 -0.24
C THR A 638 23.01 -1.09 0.75
N LEU A 639 22.13 -0.15 1.15
CA LEU A 639 22.41 0.82 2.21
C LEU A 639 22.55 0.18 3.61
N THR A 640 22.17 -1.09 3.78
CA THR A 640 22.58 -1.93 4.92
C THR A 640 23.69 -2.90 4.49
N GLN A 641 24.86 -2.83 5.16
CA GLN A 641 26.11 -3.30 4.58
C GLN A 641 26.34 -4.82 4.58
N GLN A 642 26.82 -5.32 3.44
CA GLN A 642 27.63 -6.53 3.30
C GLN A 642 28.87 -6.45 4.22
N ASN A 643 29.34 -7.56 4.80
CA ASN A 643 30.22 -8.47 4.05
C ASN A 643 30.30 -9.88 4.68
N GLU A 644 30.33 -10.90 3.81
CA GLU A 644 30.66 -12.28 4.17
C GLU A 644 32.15 -12.43 4.57
N ASN A 645 32.51 -13.62 5.07
CA ASN A 645 33.79 -14.23 4.71
C ASN A 645 33.59 -15.72 4.38
N LYS A 646 34.19 -16.21 3.30
CA LYS A 646 33.81 -17.48 2.64
C LYS A 646 34.67 -18.68 3.05
N GLY A 647 34.05 -19.87 3.07
CA GLY A 647 34.69 -21.19 3.08
C GLY A 647 34.21 -22.03 1.88
N ALA A 648 35.07 -22.90 1.35
CA ALA A 648 34.82 -23.58 0.07
C ALA A 648 33.84 -24.76 0.17
N ALA A 649 33.07 -24.99 -0.90
CA ALA A 649 32.24 -26.18 -1.08
C ALA A 649 33.01 -27.27 -1.86
N PRO A 650 32.92 -28.56 -1.48
CA PRO A 650 33.44 -29.66 -2.28
C PRO A 650 32.47 -30.06 -3.39
N VAL A 651 33.01 -30.54 -4.51
CA VAL A 651 32.26 -31.13 -5.63
C VAL A 651 31.83 -32.56 -5.26
N LEU A 652 30.63 -32.97 -5.68
CA LEU A 652 30.21 -34.37 -5.74
C LEU A 652 29.47 -34.66 -7.05
N ASP A 653 29.62 -35.89 -7.54
CA ASP A 653 29.40 -36.26 -8.95
C ASP A 653 27.94 -36.54 -9.33
N ALA A 654 27.64 -36.38 -10.62
CA ALA A 654 26.33 -36.66 -11.21
C ALA A 654 26.23 -38.11 -11.75
N PRO A 655 25.28 -38.94 -11.26
CA PRO A 655 25.05 -40.28 -11.80
C PRO A 655 24.09 -40.27 -13.00
N VAL A 656 24.67 -40.48 -14.18
CA VAL A 656 24.20 -41.29 -15.33
C VAL A 656 22.67 -41.45 -15.57
N LEU A 657 22.25 -41.08 -16.78
CA LEU A 657 20.89 -41.22 -17.32
C LEU A 657 20.35 -42.67 -17.37
N GLY A 658 19.08 -42.85 -17.00
CA GLY A 658 18.28 -44.04 -17.30
C GLY A 658 17.59 -43.99 -18.69
N PRO A 659 17.11 -45.14 -19.21
CA PRO A 659 16.67 -45.25 -20.61
C PRO A 659 15.28 -44.67 -20.90
N SER A 660 15.03 -44.39 -22.19
CA SER A 660 13.86 -43.64 -22.68
C SER A 660 12.49 -44.29 -22.48
N LEU A 661 11.45 -43.44 -22.43
CA LEU A 661 10.05 -43.75 -22.15
C LEU A 661 9.39 -44.81 -23.07
N HIS A 662 9.97 -45.06 -24.26
CA HIS A 662 9.39 -45.96 -25.26
C HIS A 662 9.32 -47.45 -24.85
N ALA A 663 10.02 -47.86 -23.79
CA ALA A 663 10.00 -49.23 -23.29
C ALA A 663 8.75 -49.58 -22.45
N LEU A 664 8.00 -48.59 -21.94
CA LEU A 664 6.96 -48.83 -20.91
C LEU A 664 5.54 -49.05 -21.44
N LEU A 665 5.24 -48.70 -22.68
CA LEU A 665 3.87 -48.75 -23.26
C LEU A 665 3.59 -50.04 -24.06
N GLY A 666 4.24 -51.14 -23.67
CA GLY A 666 4.38 -52.36 -24.48
C GLY A 666 3.57 -53.60 -24.09
N ARG A 667 2.50 -53.50 -23.26
CA ARG A 667 1.50 -54.58 -23.02
C ARG A 667 0.32 -54.13 -22.14
N LEU A 668 -0.88 -54.05 -22.73
CA LEU A 668 -2.16 -54.09 -22.01
C LEU A 668 -3.03 -55.19 -22.62
N ASN A 669 -3.61 -56.05 -21.78
CA ASN A 669 -4.28 -57.27 -22.26
C ASN A 669 -5.78 -57.05 -22.49
N LYS A 670 -6.33 -57.68 -23.55
CA LYS A 670 -7.70 -57.50 -24.05
C LYS A 670 -8.81 -57.66 -22.98
N TRP A 671 -8.55 -58.43 -21.94
CA TRP A 671 -9.46 -58.61 -20.79
C TRP A 671 -9.72 -57.33 -19.98
N GLN A 672 -8.75 -56.43 -19.85
CA GLN A 672 -8.91 -55.18 -19.09
C GLN A 672 -9.83 -54.19 -19.83
N GLY A 673 -9.81 -54.18 -21.17
CA GLY A 673 -10.74 -53.39 -21.99
C GLY A 673 -12.19 -53.87 -21.88
N LEU A 674 -12.40 -55.19 -21.84
CA LEU A 674 -13.73 -55.79 -21.61
C LEU A 674 -14.30 -55.42 -20.23
N LEU A 675 -13.48 -55.41 -19.18
CA LEU A 675 -13.90 -55.00 -17.84
C LEU A 675 -14.34 -53.53 -17.81
N TRP A 676 -13.58 -52.63 -18.44
CA TRP A 676 -13.96 -51.21 -18.58
C TRP A 676 -15.26 -51.01 -19.37
N LEU A 677 -15.46 -51.75 -20.46
CA LEU A 677 -16.69 -51.66 -21.26
C LEU A 677 -17.94 -52.04 -20.44
N LEU A 678 -17.83 -53.10 -19.61
CA LEU A 678 -18.91 -53.53 -18.72
C LEU A 678 -19.22 -52.51 -17.63
N ILE A 679 -18.20 -51.87 -17.05
CA ILE A 679 -18.37 -50.79 -16.04
C ILE A 679 -19.12 -49.59 -16.64
N VAL A 680 -18.75 -49.15 -17.84
CA VAL A 680 -19.42 -48.04 -18.53
C VAL A 680 -20.88 -48.37 -18.85
N LEU A 681 -21.16 -49.58 -19.36
CA LEU A 681 -22.52 -50.02 -19.66
C LEU A 681 -23.40 -50.12 -18.40
N ALA A 682 -22.85 -50.60 -17.28
CA ALA A 682 -23.55 -50.63 -15.99
C ALA A 682 -23.90 -49.21 -15.50
N PHE A 683 -22.96 -48.25 -15.62
CA PHE A 683 -23.17 -46.86 -15.21
C PHE A 683 -24.29 -46.18 -16.03
N LEU A 684 -24.28 -46.38 -17.35
CA LEU A 684 -25.31 -45.86 -18.26
C LEU A 684 -26.70 -46.45 -17.98
N ALA A 685 -26.79 -47.70 -17.55
CA ALA A 685 -28.06 -48.34 -17.18
C ALA A 685 -28.65 -47.80 -15.84
N ILE A 686 -27.81 -47.29 -14.94
CA ILE A 686 -28.22 -46.81 -13.61
C ILE A 686 -28.72 -45.35 -13.66
N MET A 687 -28.09 -44.49 -14.46
CA MET A 687 -28.41 -43.05 -14.56
C MET A 687 -29.91 -42.74 -14.77
N PRO A 688 -30.66 -43.42 -15.67
CA PRO A 688 -32.10 -43.20 -15.85
C PRO A 688 -32.95 -43.53 -14.62
N ARG A 689 -32.50 -44.46 -13.74
CA ARG A 689 -33.21 -44.81 -12.50
C ARG A 689 -33.02 -43.74 -11.42
N ILE A 690 -31.79 -43.24 -11.25
CA ILE A 690 -31.48 -42.12 -10.33
C ILE A 690 -32.27 -40.86 -10.74
N ALA A 691 -32.36 -40.57 -12.05
CA ALA A 691 -33.12 -39.44 -12.60
C ALA A 691 -34.66 -39.54 -12.45
N ARG A 692 -35.19 -40.73 -12.11
CA ARG A 692 -36.61 -40.91 -11.72
C ARG A 692 -36.81 -40.75 -10.21
N LEU A 693 -35.88 -41.23 -9.39
CA LEU A 693 -35.93 -41.07 -7.93
C LEU A 693 -35.86 -39.59 -7.52
N ARG A 694 -34.90 -38.83 -8.07
CA ARG A 694 -34.78 -37.37 -7.83
C ARG A 694 -36.02 -36.56 -8.27
N ARG A 695 -36.87 -37.10 -9.16
CA ARG A 695 -38.13 -36.44 -9.57
C ARG A 695 -39.30 -36.70 -8.62
N ARG A 696 -39.34 -37.84 -7.91
CA ARG A 696 -40.36 -38.10 -6.86
C ARG A 696 -40.09 -37.30 -5.58
N ALA A 697 -38.84 -37.04 -5.24
CA ALA A 697 -38.46 -36.28 -4.05
C ALA A 697 -38.85 -34.79 -4.07
N ARG A 698 -39.27 -34.23 -5.23
CA ARG A 698 -39.58 -32.79 -5.40
C ARG A 698 -41.07 -32.46 -5.47
N SER A 699 -41.98 -33.42 -5.27
CA SER A 699 -43.43 -33.19 -5.28
C SER A 699 -44.11 -33.46 -3.92
N GLY A 700 -43.36 -33.34 -2.82
CA GLY A 700 -43.76 -33.83 -1.49
C GLY A 700 -43.78 -32.79 -0.36
N MET A 701 -43.71 -31.49 -0.64
CA MET A 701 -43.87 -30.43 0.37
C MET A 701 -44.68 -29.26 -0.20
N ARG A 702 -45.93 -29.15 0.24
CA ARG A 702 -46.78 -27.95 0.18
C ARG A 702 -47.96 -28.17 1.14
N THR A 703 -48.15 -27.24 2.08
CA THR A 703 -49.06 -27.32 3.25
C THR A 703 -48.78 -28.50 4.19
N GLU A 704 -48.89 -28.35 5.50
CA GLU A 704 -49.28 -27.15 6.27
C GLU A 704 -48.10 -26.21 6.57
#